data_AF-A0A1S8B412-F1
#
_entry.id   AF-A0A1S8B412-F1
#
_cell.length_a   1.000
_cell.length_b   1.000
_cell.length_c   1.000
_cell.angle_alpha   90.00
_cell.angle_beta   90.00
_cell.angle_gamma   90.00
#
_symmetry.space_group_name_H-M   'P 1'
#
loop_
_entity.id
_entity.type
_entity.pdbx_description
1 polymer ?
#
loop_
_entity_poly.entity_id
_entity_poly.type
_entity_poly.pdbx_seq_one_letter_code
_entity_poly.pdbx_strand_id
1 'polypeptide(L)'
;MERIRVTCKGHLKWVFERSEKGERGCFETHYWATGKLISASTASSAASKLGAKLLTDTPFQIIKVAEFARTFEDDTFREHVRNCTGPWIDMLDELDRRKCFAFARPTSAFTGEYRLDDHVWIWKALRCIEDLGLGTQLKPQTVKAKRKRTTRRASGRRDEKEKEDEKDQGPSRDFSSAEAQRHILRRFTTDNPVFMNQRMLAVSRSAGESRFLFFSRDTALFHDMNSAFFEVATAETSSGQTQIVTWERTIESQRHHEENQDAGWDNPLRYALAVVMGKKGHAINNQRSAENMCDVAAAVLLRSSSPSGLFAGQLDEVTKEPDMVQEKRTWDFYWHAAFEIPYVLLEYGKSRTQTFSQPAKKTIISTRIEPYVFETIPEPEDMIGHNAAAFSGGRRHGLVMKKTVPFNDLFDHRSIIEPADEWLYNYPAFLEFDPQLHRFQPFEINQNFNLYDLLRSVSPDSDLWDEIRAEDRFRYSVARWLCELGSETWEAVRSCHERDGRFFVEEGVRGTVLDVARCGFMHQMQSEQYRRGHHHHDLEGPGRNIRMLRTSQLREALDRVRTADTAKKQLIWLPRVDEGSTILCCLAAPSGEKPNLSSFFDRHCKAEKYLLDDVASVLNIWETEFHLSYYQLVDRPRSKGEADERMSPLEVDGFPGKDKKIDRAAVGFRFDGDFFDRYWTCHFLERRPGDDSLNEKDLETRLQEIIFDKRLPKADRDKPLWRQRKVLELLLFDHMVSDMTQSANELLEAAKAKVQQDLGVRRGDDAAVLKARSDTLSDALTDSISLFRIDSDAYLSFREEWAMLERILQVLEEDLSENLEKISSWQQREEDRGPERPRWTRNDERKYRSAVTKLEVSNGRRVQELERCRARIRSFGQSLTDRLDRVRDDLNLRGAEDIRLFTYITAFFLPLGFAISIFSMSDGMPQWLPIVGALAVAAVTLLIVIVALINARKLELGFKAMLNLLKRSGSAAESTVPAQGRNPGGLSIVPPAQVRRVSSSTVEEKTEQDAGGKRRLLSFLTQRQGIRRARPLRSPQHLV
;
A
#
# COMPACT_ATOMS: atom_id res chain seq x y z
N MET A 1 4.08 49.29 -42.69
CA MET A 1 2.94 48.43 -42.33
C MET A 1 2.61 47.40 -43.41
N GLU A 2 2.24 47.78 -44.63
CA GLU A 2 1.62 46.84 -45.59
C GLU A 2 2.41 45.54 -45.87
N ARG A 3 3.74 45.60 -46.03
CA ARG A 3 4.56 44.37 -46.16
C ARG A 3 4.36 43.39 -44.99
N ILE A 4 4.19 43.89 -43.76
CA ILE A 4 3.93 43.08 -42.57
C ILE A 4 2.51 42.50 -42.64
N ARG A 5 1.50 43.29 -43.02
CA ARG A 5 0.12 42.82 -43.24
C ARG A 5 0.09 41.65 -44.22
N VAL A 6 0.74 41.81 -45.39
CA VAL A 6 0.82 40.78 -46.43
C VAL A 6 1.56 39.54 -45.94
N THR A 7 2.70 39.67 -45.24
CA THR A 7 3.43 38.52 -44.69
C THR A 7 2.61 37.77 -43.63
N CYS A 8 1.99 38.48 -42.67
CA CYS A 8 1.14 37.86 -41.65
C CYS A 8 -0.11 37.20 -42.27
N LYS A 9 -0.76 37.84 -43.26
CA LYS A 9 -1.89 37.26 -43.99
C LYS A 9 -1.48 36.02 -44.78
N GLY A 10 -0.27 36.01 -45.36
CA GLY A 10 0.33 34.84 -46.01
C GLY A 10 0.61 33.69 -45.05
N HIS A 11 1.12 33.97 -43.85
CA HIS A 11 1.31 32.97 -42.79
C HIS A 11 -0.03 32.38 -42.32
N LEU A 12 -1.04 33.22 -42.07
CA LEU A 12 -2.37 32.75 -41.67
C LEU A 12 -3.05 31.92 -42.77
N LYS A 13 -2.87 32.27 -44.05
CA LYS A 13 -3.26 31.39 -45.17
C LYS A 13 -2.52 30.04 -45.14
N TRP A 14 -1.22 30.03 -44.89
CA TRP A 14 -0.48 28.76 -44.78
C TRP A 14 -1.00 27.89 -43.61
N VAL A 15 -1.27 28.49 -42.45
CA VAL A 15 -1.84 27.76 -41.29
C VAL A 15 -3.24 27.22 -41.62
N PHE A 16 -4.18 28.08 -42.02
CA PHE A 16 -5.60 27.70 -42.08
C PHE A 16 -6.08 27.15 -43.43
N GLU A 17 -5.36 27.39 -44.53
CA GLU A 17 -5.71 26.94 -45.89
C GLU A 17 -4.77 25.85 -46.45
N ARG A 18 -3.62 25.58 -45.80
CA ARG A 18 -2.65 24.58 -46.28
C ARG A 18 -2.16 23.55 -45.26
N SER A 19 -2.14 23.84 -43.96
CA SER A 19 -1.64 22.87 -42.98
C SER A 19 -2.63 21.71 -42.76
N GLU A 20 -2.09 20.48 -42.69
CA GLU A 20 -2.87 19.28 -42.37
C GLU A 20 -3.32 19.33 -40.90
N LYS A 21 -4.61 19.25 -40.63
CA LYS A 21 -5.12 19.13 -39.26
C LYS A 21 -4.87 17.71 -38.73
N GLY A 22 -4.57 17.58 -37.45
CA GLY A 22 -4.53 16.27 -36.78
C GLY A 22 -5.90 15.59 -36.78
N GLU A 23 -5.94 14.31 -36.43
CA GLU A 23 -7.15 13.45 -36.43
C GLU A 23 -8.36 14.06 -35.70
N ARG A 24 -8.10 14.92 -34.70
CA ARG A 24 -9.10 15.63 -33.89
C ARG A 24 -9.41 17.04 -34.39
N GLY A 25 -9.11 17.38 -35.64
CA GLY A 25 -9.40 18.70 -36.25
C GLY A 25 -8.60 19.88 -35.70
N CYS A 26 -7.58 19.61 -34.88
CA CYS A 26 -6.73 20.59 -34.20
C CYS A 26 -5.34 20.71 -34.86
N PHE A 27 -4.57 21.71 -34.44
CA PHE A 27 -3.17 21.89 -34.87
C PHE A 27 -2.21 21.05 -34.01
N GLU A 28 -1.18 20.52 -34.65
CA GLU A 28 -0.12 19.70 -34.04
C GLU A 28 1.23 20.46 -34.04
N THR A 29 2.26 19.89 -33.43
CA THR A 29 3.53 20.61 -33.15
C THR A 29 4.49 20.70 -34.34
N HIS A 30 4.50 19.70 -35.23
CA HIS A 30 5.54 19.56 -36.26
C HIS A 30 4.98 19.44 -37.68
N TYR A 31 5.33 20.42 -38.50
CA TYR A 31 4.91 20.55 -39.90
C TYR A 31 6.10 20.73 -40.84
N TRP A 32 6.06 20.06 -42.00
CA TRP A 32 6.85 20.44 -43.16
C TRP A 32 6.38 21.80 -43.71
N ALA A 33 7.27 22.57 -44.34
CA ALA A 33 6.91 23.84 -45.00
C ALA A 33 5.84 23.71 -46.10
N THR A 34 5.57 22.50 -46.58
CA THR A 34 4.46 22.16 -47.48
C THR A 34 3.08 22.22 -46.81
N GLY A 35 3.01 22.25 -45.48
CA GLY A 35 1.80 22.11 -44.68
C GLY A 35 1.57 20.69 -44.15
N LYS A 36 2.39 19.70 -44.57
CA LYS A 36 2.21 18.30 -44.17
C LYS A 36 2.70 17.98 -42.76
N LEU A 37 2.00 17.09 -42.06
CA LEU A 37 2.44 16.56 -40.76
C LEU A 37 3.72 15.72 -40.91
N ILE A 38 4.60 15.78 -39.92
CA ILE A 38 5.82 14.95 -39.87
C ILE A 38 5.49 13.64 -39.14
N SER A 39 5.39 12.52 -39.87
CA SER A 39 4.94 11.24 -39.31
C SER A 39 6.04 10.50 -38.55
N ALA A 40 5.65 9.86 -37.43
CA ALA A 40 6.53 8.99 -36.63
C ALA A 40 7.23 7.88 -37.44
N SER A 41 6.61 7.41 -38.53
CA SER A 41 7.13 6.37 -39.41
C SER A 41 8.37 6.76 -40.23
N THR A 42 8.75 8.03 -40.28
CA THR A 42 9.92 8.50 -41.06
C THR A 42 11.18 8.79 -40.22
N ALA A 43 11.13 8.60 -38.90
CA ALA A 43 12.25 8.88 -37.99
C ALA A 43 12.56 7.71 -37.04
N SER A 44 13.65 7.00 -37.30
CA SER A 44 14.09 5.83 -36.52
C SER A 44 14.33 6.15 -35.04
N SER A 45 13.70 5.37 -34.14
CA SER A 45 13.88 5.32 -32.66
C SER A 45 13.67 6.61 -31.84
N ALA A 46 13.69 7.80 -32.47
CA ALA A 46 13.48 9.09 -31.81
C ALA A 46 12.00 9.53 -31.76
N ALA A 47 11.13 8.88 -32.53
CA ALA A 47 9.74 9.31 -32.75
C ALA A 47 8.90 9.43 -31.46
N SER A 48 9.14 8.59 -30.45
CA SER A 48 8.47 8.67 -29.14
C SER A 48 8.76 9.96 -28.34
N LYS A 49 9.69 10.80 -28.83
CA LYS A 49 10.09 12.07 -28.21
C LYS A 49 9.76 13.31 -29.06
N LEU A 50 9.43 13.14 -30.35
CA LEU A 50 8.90 14.22 -31.21
C LEU A 50 7.36 14.14 -31.36
N GLY A 51 6.72 13.00 -31.08
CA GLY A 51 5.25 12.87 -31.15
C GLY A 51 4.46 13.54 -30.02
N ALA A 52 5.10 14.37 -29.19
CA ALA A 52 4.53 14.89 -27.94
C ALA A 52 3.70 16.17 -28.18
N LYS A 53 2.39 16.00 -28.43
CA LYS A 53 1.43 17.09 -28.71
C LYS A 53 1.48 18.18 -27.63
N LEU A 54 1.74 19.44 -28.01
CA LEU A 54 1.75 20.55 -27.06
C LEU A 54 0.34 21.13 -26.86
N LEU A 55 -0.03 21.35 -25.60
CA LEU A 55 -1.29 21.98 -25.19
C LEU A 55 -1.49 23.39 -25.80
N THR A 56 -0.41 24.04 -26.26
CA THR A 56 -0.38 25.42 -26.75
C THR A 56 -0.45 25.57 -28.27
N ASP A 57 -0.33 24.50 -29.07
CA ASP A 57 -0.23 24.60 -30.54
C ASP A 57 -1.46 25.23 -31.19
N THR A 58 -2.65 24.79 -30.78
CA THR A 58 -3.92 25.36 -31.23
C THR A 58 -4.20 26.75 -30.63
N PRO A 59 -4.03 26.99 -29.31
CA PRO A 59 -4.04 28.32 -28.72
C PRO A 59 -3.22 29.36 -29.48
N PHE A 60 -1.98 29.04 -29.87
CA PHE A 60 -1.13 29.99 -30.59
C PHE A 60 -1.69 30.39 -31.97
N GLN A 61 -2.38 29.50 -32.70
CA GLN A 61 -2.99 29.90 -33.99
C GLN A 61 -4.22 30.79 -33.79
N ILE A 62 -5.02 30.53 -32.75
CA ILE A 62 -6.19 31.35 -32.38
C ILE A 62 -5.74 32.77 -32.00
N ILE A 63 -4.70 32.88 -31.15
CA ILE A 63 -4.14 34.17 -30.71
C ILE A 63 -3.59 34.95 -31.91
N LYS A 64 -2.86 34.31 -32.84
CA LYS A 64 -2.36 34.96 -34.07
C LYS A 64 -3.49 35.56 -34.91
N VAL A 65 -4.65 34.90 -35.02
CA VAL A 65 -5.80 35.46 -35.76
C VAL A 65 -6.40 36.65 -35.04
N ALA A 66 -6.65 36.55 -33.73
CA ALA A 66 -7.23 37.65 -32.97
C ALA A 66 -6.32 38.88 -32.94
N GLU A 67 -5.02 38.71 -32.75
CA GLU A 67 -4.05 39.81 -32.78
C GLU A 67 -3.87 40.39 -34.20
N PHE A 68 -3.97 39.57 -35.26
CA PHE A 68 -4.00 40.06 -36.65
C PHE A 68 -5.25 40.88 -36.95
N ALA A 69 -6.44 40.39 -36.57
CA ALA A 69 -7.70 41.11 -36.74
C ALA A 69 -7.68 42.44 -35.96
N ARG A 70 -7.18 42.42 -34.71
CA ARG A 70 -7.02 43.61 -33.86
C ARG A 70 -6.01 44.64 -34.40
N THR A 71 -4.97 44.19 -35.10
CA THR A 71 -3.88 45.06 -35.60
C THR A 71 -4.15 45.63 -37.00
N PHE A 72 -4.93 44.93 -37.84
CA PHE A 72 -5.14 45.29 -39.25
C PHE A 72 -6.62 45.46 -39.65
N GLU A 73 -7.55 45.37 -38.69
CA GLU A 73 -9.00 45.45 -38.89
C GLU A 73 -9.48 44.45 -39.97
N ASP A 74 -9.02 43.19 -39.86
CA ASP A 74 -9.06 42.19 -40.93
C ASP A 74 -9.61 40.82 -40.44
N ASP A 75 -10.93 40.71 -40.40
CA ASP A 75 -11.69 39.54 -39.93
C ASP A 75 -11.60 38.29 -40.83
N THR A 76 -10.76 38.28 -41.89
CA THR A 76 -10.71 37.22 -42.93
C THR A 76 -10.64 35.79 -42.38
N PHE A 77 -9.96 35.58 -41.24
CA PHE A 77 -9.74 34.25 -40.67
C PHE A 77 -10.71 33.88 -39.53
N ARG A 78 -11.67 34.73 -39.20
CA ARG A 78 -12.61 34.51 -38.09
C ARG A 78 -13.44 33.23 -38.20
N GLU A 79 -13.88 32.89 -39.41
CA GLU A 79 -14.59 31.62 -39.68
C GLU A 79 -13.66 30.41 -39.59
N HIS A 80 -12.37 30.56 -39.86
CA HIS A 80 -11.40 29.48 -39.66
C HIS A 80 -11.16 29.19 -38.17
N VAL A 81 -11.23 30.21 -37.30
CA VAL A 81 -11.23 30.06 -35.84
C VAL A 81 -12.51 29.37 -35.36
N ARG A 82 -13.71 29.80 -35.81
CA ARG A 82 -14.98 29.08 -35.55
C ARG A 82 -14.84 27.58 -35.82
N ASN A 83 -14.24 27.23 -36.96
CA ASN A 83 -14.09 25.85 -37.42
C ASN A 83 -12.96 25.05 -36.72
N CYS A 84 -12.23 25.63 -35.76
CA CYS A 84 -11.36 24.89 -34.84
C CYS A 84 -11.76 25.02 -33.36
N THR A 85 -12.61 25.99 -32.97
CA THR A 85 -13.10 26.14 -31.59
C THR A 85 -13.72 24.86 -31.06
N GLY A 86 -14.75 24.30 -31.74
CA GLY A 86 -15.46 23.10 -31.27
C GLY A 86 -14.53 21.92 -30.97
N PRO A 87 -13.76 21.42 -31.97
CA PRO A 87 -12.84 20.30 -31.76
C PRO A 87 -11.74 20.56 -30.71
N TRP A 88 -11.29 21.81 -30.55
CA TRP A 88 -10.33 22.18 -29.52
C TRP A 88 -10.94 22.14 -28.11
N ILE A 89 -12.18 22.61 -27.95
CA ILE A 89 -12.89 22.55 -26.67
C ILE A 89 -13.25 21.10 -26.31
N ASP A 90 -13.64 20.28 -27.29
CA ASP A 90 -13.86 18.84 -27.07
C ASP A 90 -12.56 18.13 -26.60
N MET A 91 -11.40 18.48 -27.20
CA MET A 91 -10.09 17.98 -26.74
C MET A 91 -9.79 18.40 -25.28
N LEU A 92 -10.07 19.65 -24.91
CA LEU A 92 -9.88 20.12 -23.53
C LEU A 92 -10.84 19.44 -22.55
N ASP A 93 -12.09 19.13 -22.94
CA ASP A 93 -13.05 18.47 -22.06
C ASP A 93 -12.65 17.02 -21.75
N GLU A 94 -12.04 16.31 -22.71
CA GLU A 94 -11.49 14.95 -22.54
C GLU A 94 -10.21 14.94 -21.69
N LEU A 95 -9.31 15.91 -21.90
CA LEU A 95 -8.08 16.03 -21.11
C LEU A 95 -8.35 16.35 -19.62
N ASP A 96 -9.35 17.17 -19.34
CA ASP A 96 -9.73 17.57 -17.98
C ASP A 96 -10.88 16.70 -17.42
N ARG A 97 -10.61 15.39 -17.28
CA ARG A 97 -11.55 14.40 -16.69
C ARG A 97 -12.10 14.79 -15.31
N ARG A 98 -11.38 15.63 -14.56
CA ARG A 98 -11.76 16.12 -13.23
C ARG A 98 -12.55 17.44 -13.26
N LYS A 99 -12.81 18.00 -14.45
CA LYS A 99 -13.59 19.24 -14.72
C LYS A 99 -13.13 20.41 -13.84
N CYS A 100 -11.82 20.61 -13.83
CA CYS A 100 -11.11 21.49 -12.91
C CYS A 100 -10.24 22.55 -13.59
N PHE A 101 -10.18 22.58 -14.93
CA PHE A 101 -9.31 23.42 -15.78
C PHE A 101 -7.82 23.26 -15.46
N ALA A 102 -7.40 22.01 -15.28
CA ALA A 102 -6.00 21.65 -15.17
C ALA A 102 -5.65 20.54 -16.17
N PHE A 103 -4.74 20.84 -17.09
CA PHE A 103 -4.35 19.99 -18.21
C PHE A 103 -2.90 19.53 -18.01
N ALA A 104 -2.70 18.21 -17.88
CA ALA A 104 -1.35 17.65 -17.76
C ALA A 104 -0.63 17.71 -19.11
N ARG A 105 0.67 17.95 -19.11
CA ARG A 105 1.50 17.68 -20.29
C ARG A 105 1.55 16.17 -20.57
N PRO A 106 1.57 15.73 -21.85
CA PRO A 106 1.82 14.34 -22.20
C PRO A 106 3.30 13.97 -22.00
N THR A 107 3.70 13.83 -20.73
CA THR A 107 5.03 13.37 -20.31
C THR A 107 5.03 11.86 -20.05
N SER A 108 6.16 11.19 -20.27
CA SER A 108 6.36 9.75 -19.98
C SER A 108 6.50 9.42 -18.48
N ALA A 109 5.87 10.20 -17.61
CA ALA A 109 5.92 10.06 -16.16
C ALA A 109 4.53 9.70 -15.63
N PHE A 110 4.48 8.81 -14.62
CA PHE A 110 3.23 8.39 -13.98
C PHE A 110 2.49 9.55 -13.28
N THR A 111 3.19 10.65 -13.00
CA THR A 111 2.68 11.89 -12.42
C THR A 111 2.74 13.01 -13.46
N GLY A 112 1.61 13.69 -13.70
CA GLY A 112 1.55 14.75 -14.71
C GLY A 112 2.29 16.03 -14.29
N GLU A 113 3.05 16.64 -15.21
CA GLU A 113 3.49 18.03 -15.06
C GLU A 113 2.37 18.98 -15.54
N TYR A 114 1.94 19.87 -14.66
CA TYR A 114 1.02 20.96 -14.96
C TYR A 114 1.77 22.28 -14.84
N ARG A 115 1.76 23.13 -15.88
CA ARG A 115 2.51 24.39 -15.89
C ARG A 115 1.62 25.60 -16.13
N LEU A 116 1.93 26.69 -15.44
CA LEU A 116 1.15 27.92 -15.53
C LEU A 116 1.29 28.59 -16.91
N ASP A 117 2.44 28.49 -17.59
CA ASP A 117 2.62 29.09 -18.93
C ASP A 117 1.63 28.52 -19.96
N ASP A 118 1.46 27.20 -20.01
CA ASP A 118 0.49 26.57 -20.92
C ASP A 118 -0.96 26.98 -20.60
N HIS A 119 -1.31 27.11 -19.32
CA HIS A 119 -2.67 27.44 -18.88
C HIS A 119 -3.01 28.91 -19.12
N VAL A 120 -2.04 29.83 -18.99
CA VAL A 120 -2.20 31.24 -19.38
C VAL A 120 -2.40 31.37 -20.89
N TRP A 121 -1.69 30.58 -21.71
CA TRP A 121 -1.92 30.57 -23.16
C TRP A 121 -3.29 29.99 -23.56
N ILE A 122 -3.77 28.93 -22.89
CA ILE A 122 -5.14 28.43 -23.07
C ILE A 122 -6.17 29.51 -22.71
N TRP A 123 -6.03 30.16 -21.55
CA TRP A 123 -6.90 31.27 -21.15
C TRP A 123 -6.90 32.43 -22.17
N LYS A 124 -5.72 32.83 -22.64
CA LYS A 124 -5.57 33.90 -23.62
C LYS A 124 -6.26 33.56 -24.94
N ALA A 125 -6.18 32.30 -25.39
CA ALA A 125 -6.92 31.83 -26.57
C ALA A 125 -8.45 31.82 -26.36
N LEU A 126 -8.95 31.40 -25.20
CA LEU A 126 -10.38 31.48 -24.85
C LEU A 126 -10.87 32.93 -24.88
N ARG A 127 -10.10 33.86 -24.30
CA ARG A 127 -10.40 35.30 -24.35
C ARG A 127 -10.37 35.84 -25.78
N CYS A 128 -9.41 35.44 -26.60
CA CYS A 128 -9.36 35.81 -28.03
C CYS A 128 -10.59 35.32 -28.83
N ILE A 129 -11.21 34.19 -28.47
CA ILE A 129 -12.49 33.73 -29.05
C ILE A 129 -13.65 34.64 -28.59
N GLU A 130 -13.65 35.10 -27.35
CA GLU A 130 -14.62 36.07 -26.83
C GLU A 130 -14.47 37.44 -27.50
N ASP A 131 -13.24 37.94 -27.65
CA ASP A 131 -12.90 39.19 -28.34
C ASP A 131 -13.31 39.17 -29.84
N LEU A 132 -13.15 38.01 -30.51
CA LEU A 132 -13.67 37.77 -31.87
C LEU A 132 -15.20 37.61 -31.93
N GLY A 133 -15.93 37.84 -30.83
CA GLY A 133 -17.39 37.72 -30.76
C GLY A 133 -17.90 36.30 -30.97
N LEU A 134 -17.07 35.28 -30.75
CA LEU A 134 -17.41 33.85 -30.88
C LEU A 134 -17.69 33.20 -29.52
N GLY A 135 -17.61 33.93 -28.40
CA GLY A 135 -17.78 33.44 -27.03
C GLY A 135 -19.13 32.75 -26.70
N THR A 136 -20.11 32.77 -27.60
CA THR A 136 -21.30 31.91 -27.51
C THR A 136 -21.00 30.43 -27.74
N GLN A 137 -19.91 30.11 -28.45
CA GLN A 137 -19.40 28.74 -28.67
C GLN A 137 -18.71 28.17 -27.43
N LEU A 138 -18.29 29.01 -26.48
CA LEU A 138 -17.69 28.58 -25.23
C LEU A 138 -18.73 28.22 -24.15
N LYS A 139 -20.02 28.42 -24.42
CA LYS A 139 -21.09 28.29 -23.41
C LYS A 139 -22.04 27.14 -23.72
N PRO A 140 -22.51 26.40 -22.69
CA PRO A 140 -23.31 25.21 -22.90
C PRO A 140 -24.69 25.59 -23.47
N GLN A 141 -25.09 24.92 -24.56
CA GLN A 141 -26.37 25.19 -25.20
C GLN A 141 -27.56 24.78 -24.31
N THR A 142 -28.16 25.75 -23.63
CA THR A 142 -29.28 25.48 -22.72
C THR A 142 -30.50 24.90 -23.47
N VAL A 143 -31.08 23.82 -22.93
CA VAL A 143 -32.22 23.09 -23.52
C VAL A 143 -33.44 23.99 -23.83
N LYS A 144 -33.58 25.12 -23.12
CA LYS A 144 -34.63 26.12 -23.36
C LYS A 144 -34.49 26.83 -24.73
N ALA A 145 -33.28 26.92 -25.30
CA ALA A 145 -33.07 27.50 -26.64
C ALA A 145 -33.70 26.64 -27.75
N LYS A 146 -33.52 25.31 -27.71
CA LYS A 146 -34.11 24.37 -28.68
C LYS A 146 -35.63 24.54 -28.81
N ARG A 147 -36.36 24.65 -27.69
CA ARG A 147 -37.82 24.88 -27.70
C ARG A 147 -38.27 26.26 -28.24
N LYS A 148 -37.43 27.29 -28.17
CA LYS A 148 -37.77 28.65 -28.64
C LYS A 148 -37.45 28.88 -30.13
N ARG A 149 -36.60 28.02 -30.72
CA ARG A 149 -36.25 28.03 -32.15
C ARG A 149 -37.29 27.26 -32.99
N THR A 150 -37.84 26.15 -32.47
CA THR A 150 -38.89 25.35 -33.14
C THR A 150 -40.27 26.00 -33.14
N THR A 151 -40.58 26.88 -32.19
CA THR A 151 -41.88 27.56 -32.06
C THR A 151 -42.03 28.83 -32.90
N ARG A 152 -41.05 29.16 -33.76
CA ARG A 152 -41.05 30.40 -34.56
C ARG A 152 -40.95 30.21 -36.08
N ARG A 153 -40.98 28.97 -36.59
CA ARG A 153 -41.37 28.68 -37.99
C ARG A 153 -42.80 28.16 -37.98
N ALA A 154 -43.63 28.71 -38.86
CA ALA A 154 -45.08 28.58 -38.81
C ALA A 154 -45.59 27.24 -39.36
N SER A 155 -46.89 27.01 -39.14
CA SER A 155 -47.67 25.92 -39.72
C SER A 155 -47.49 25.79 -41.24
N GLY A 156 -47.10 24.59 -41.69
CA GLY A 156 -47.00 24.20 -43.10
C GLY A 156 -47.02 22.68 -43.22
N ARG A 157 -47.67 22.17 -44.28
CA ARG A 157 -47.95 20.75 -44.55
C ARG A 157 -46.75 19.78 -44.39
N ARG A 158 -47.09 18.50 -44.21
CA ARG A 158 -46.24 17.34 -44.54
C ARG A 158 -45.49 17.57 -45.85
N ASP A 159 -44.23 17.14 -45.89
CA ASP A 159 -43.78 16.06 -46.77
C ASP A 159 -42.58 15.35 -46.14
N GLU A 160 -42.37 14.09 -46.49
CA GLU A 160 -41.27 13.26 -45.98
C GLU A 160 -40.04 13.43 -46.89
N LYS A 161 -38.91 13.90 -46.33
CA LYS A 161 -37.59 13.66 -46.92
C LYS A 161 -36.44 13.90 -45.96
N GLU A 162 -35.32 13.23 -46.22
CA GLU A 162 -34.16 13.20 -45.33
C GLU A 162 -33.57 14.61 -45.11
N LYS A 163 -33.21 14.89 -43.86
CA LYS A 163 -32.13 15.80 -43.52
C LYS A 163 -31.28 15.24 -42.39
N GLU A 164 -29.98 15.25 -42.62
CA GLU A 164 -28.96 15.13 -41.58
C GLU A 164 -29.02 16.41 -40.75
N ASP A 165 -29.74 16.40 -39.63
CA ASP A 165 -29.74 17.54 -38.70
C ASP A 165 -28.39 17.60 -37.97
N GLU A 166 -27.61 18.63 -38.30
CA GLU A 166 -26.27 18.90 -37.76
C GLU A 166 -26.23 18.78 -36.23
N LYS A 167 -25.16 18.16 -35.69
CA LYS A 167 -24.85 18.25 -34.26
C LYS A 167 -24.60 19.71 -33.88
N ASP A 168 -25.60 20.38 -33.32
CA ASP A 168 -25.53 21.78 -32.86
C ASP A 168 -24.40 21.91 -31.81
N GLN A 169 -23.22 22.41 -32.22
CA GLN A 169 -21.94 22.25 -31.51
C GLN A 169 -21.83 23.20 -30.30
N GLY A 170 -22.49 22.85 -29.20
CA GLY A 170 -22.29 23.47 -27.89
C GLY A 170 -21.50 22.56 -26.94
N PRO A 171 -20.51 23.08 -26.20
CA PRO A 171 -19.72 22.29 -25.25
C PRO A 171 -20.57 21.82 -24.05
N SER A 172 -20.08 20.78 -23.36
CA SER A 172 -20.79 20.17 -22.22
C SER A 172 -20.91 21.08 -20.99
N ARG A 173 -20.01 22.07 -20.88
CA ARG A 173 -19.86 23.03 -19.78
C ARG A 173 -19.47 24.41 -20.29
N ASP A 174 -19.42 25.39 -19.39
CA ASP A 174 -18.95 26.75 -19.69
C ASP A 174 -17.40 26.77 -19.70
N PHE A 175 -16.82 27.17 -20.83
CA PHE A 175 -15.39 27.35 -21.09
C PHE A 175 -15.02 28.85 -21.26
N SER A 176 -15.85 29.78 -20.78
CA SER A 176 -15.51 31.21 -20.83
C SER A 176 -14.22 31.55 -20.10
N SER A 177 -13.52 32.59 -20.57
CA SER A 177 -12.18 32.93 -20.06
C SER A 177 -12.19 33.23 -18.55
N ALA A 178 -13.27 33.83 -18.04
CA ALA A 178 -13.43 34.17 -16.63
C ALA A 178 -13.51 32.94 -15.70
N GLU A 179 -14.25 31.88 -16.07
CA GLU A 179 -14.35 30.68 -15.22
C GLU A 179 -13.08 29.83 -15.33
N ALA A 180 -12.47 29.76 -16.53
CA ALA A 180 -11.14 29.15 -16.71
C ALA A 180 -10.08 29.85 -15.84
N GLN A 181 -10.00 31.19 -15.88
CA GLN A 181 -9.09 31.99 -15.04
C GLN A 181 -9.26 31.68 -13.55
N ARG A 182 -10.51 31.75 -13.06
CA ARG A 182 -10.87 31.49 -11.67
C ARG A 182 -10.47 30.09 -11.22
N HIS A 183 -10.66 29.08 -12.08
CA HIS A 183 -10.26 27.72 -11.78
C HIS A 183 -8.73 27.53 -11.79
N ILE A 184 -8.02 27.99 -12.84
CA ILE A 184 -6.56 27.88 -12.94
C ILE A 184 -5.89 28.55 -11.73
N LEU A 185 -6.27 29.79 -11.41
CA LEU A 185 -5.74 30.52 -10.24
C LEU A 185 -5.96 29.76 -8.92
N ARG A 186 -7.16 29.15 -8.74
CA ARG A 186 -7.48 28.35 -7.55
C ARG A 186 -6.68 27.05 -7.48
N ARG A 187 -6.25 26.48 -8.61
CA ARG A 187 -5.47 25.23 -8.69
C ARG A 187 -3.97 25.46 -8.51
N PHE A 188 -3.42 26.49 -9.15
CA PHE A 188 -2.01 26.82 -9.03
C PHE A 188 -1.67 27.56 -7.72
N THR A 189 -2.65 28.16 -7.03
CA THR A 189 -2.42 28.72 -5.68
C THR A 189 -2.22 27.61 -4.64
N THR A 190 -1.09 27.61 -3.95
CA THR A 190 -0.83 26.69 -2.82
C THR A 190 0.03 27.35 -1.73
N ASP A 191 0.17 26.69 -0.58
CA ASP A 191 0.87 27.21 0.61
C ASP A 191 2.38 26.89 0.51
N ASN A 192 3.26 27.89 0.69
CA ASN A 192 4.72 27.67 0.71
C ASN A 192 5.22 27.46 2.16
N PRO A 193 5.78 26.28 2.52
CA PRO A 193 6.23 25.99 3.88
C PRO A 193 7.46 26.80 4.31
N VAL A 194 8.32 27.23 3.39
CA VAL A 194 9.50 28.06 3.71
C VAL A 194 9.08 29.47 4.12
N PHE A 195 8.00 29.99 3.55
CA PHE A 195 7.48 31.34 3.79
C PHE A 195 6.28 31.35 4.75
N MET A 196 6.38 30.71 5.91
CA MET A 196 5.37 30.78 6.98
C MET A 196 3.93 30.43 6.52
N ASN A 197 3.78 29.43 5.65
CA ASN A 197 2.51 29.04 5.03
C ASN A 197 1.81 30.17 4.25
N GLN A 198 2.57 31.09 3.64
CA GLN A 198 2.01 32.10 2.74
C GLN A 198 1.52 31.45 1.44
N ARG A 199 0.30 31.82 1.02
CA ARG A 199 -0.25 31.46 -0.29
C ARG A 199 0.46 32.18 -1.41
N MET A 200 0.95 31.40 -2.37
CA MET A 200 1.68 31.81 -3.56
C MET A 200 1.12 31.05 -4.78
N LEU A 201 1.37 31.54 -5.98
CA LEU A 201 0.96 30.90 -7.22
C LEU A 201 2.14 30.06 -7.75
N ALA A 202 1.98 28.73 -7.77
CA ALA A 202 2.99 27.85 -8.33
C ALA A 202 3.09 28.03 -9.86
N VAL A 203 4.30 27.93 -10.39
CA VAL A 203 4.64 28.11 -11.81
C VAL A 203 4.62 26.76 -12.55
N SER A 204 4.95 25.67 -11.85
CA SER A 204 4.53 24.32 -12.23
C SER A 204 4.24 23.47 -10.99
N ARG A 205 3.41 22.44 -11.17
CA ARG A 205 3.00 21.49 -10.13
C ARG A 205 3.00 20.06 -10.69
N SER A 206 3.33 19.11 -9.84
CA SER A 206 3.11 17.68 -10.04
C SER A 206 2.65 17.07 -8.71
N ALA A 207 2.26 15.80 -8.72
CA ALA A 207 1.96 15.05 -7.51
C ALA A 207 3.11 15.00 -6.48
N GLY A 208 4.38 15.11 -6.93
CA GLY A 208 5.55 15.04 -6.06
C GLY A 208 6.05 16.39 -5.55
N GLU A 209 5.86 17.46 -6.32
CA GLU A 209 6.45 18.77 -6.03
C GLU A 209 5.65 19.97 -6.56
N SER A 210 5.94 21.16 -6.04
CA SER A 210 5.49 22.43 -6.62
C SER A 210 6.66 23.42 -6.74
N ARG A 211 6.73 24.12 -7.88
CA ARG A 211 7.80 25.04 -8.25
C ARG A 211 7.29 26.48 -8.15
N PHE A 212 7.94 27.32 -7.36
CA PHE A 212 7.70 28.77 -7.31
C PHE A 212 8.75 29.59 -8.06
N LEU A 213 9.94 29.03 -8.27
CA LEU A 213 11.02 29.64 -9.06
C LEU A 213 10.60 29.83 -10.51
N PHE A 214 10.73 31.04 -11.06
CA PHE A 214 10.62 31.26 -12.51
C PHE A 214 11.85 30.73 -13.25
N PHE A 215 11.63 30.26 -14.48
CA PHE A 215 12.63 29.67 -15.36
C PHE A 215 12.43 30.20 -16.79
N SER A 216 13.30 29.83 -17.72
CA SER A 216 13.43 30.40 -19.07
C SER A 216 12.13 30.59 -19.88
N ARG A 217 11.16 29.66 -19.81
CA ARG A 217 9.86 29.77 -20.52
C ARG A 217 8.82 30.65 -19.83
N ASP A 218 9.03 31.00 -18.57
CA ASP A 218 8.03 31.68 -17.76
C ASP A 218 7.99 33.21 -18.03
N THR A 219 8.79 33.71 -18.98
CA THR A 219 8.66 35.05 -19.59
C THR A 219 7.24 35.28 -20.13
N ALA A 220 6.58 34.22 -20.61
CA ALA A 220 5.20 34.20 -21.07
C ALA A 220 4.20 34.79 -20.05
N LEU A 221 4.48 34.66 -18.76
CA LEU A 221 3.63 35.17 -17.67
C LEU A 221 3.73 36.70 -17.52
N PHE A 222 4.78 37.31 -18.06
CA PHE A 222 5.06 38.74 -17.93
C PHE A 222 4.69 39.56 -19.17
N HIS A 223 4.35 38.95 -20.31
CA HIS A 223 3.91 39.72 -21.48
C HIS A 223 2.65 40.53 -21.19
N ASP A 224 2.58 41.77 -21.67
CA ASP A 224 1.48 42.68 -21.39
C ASP A 224 0.13 42.20 -21.96
N MET A 225 0.15 41.39 -23.02
CA MET A 225 -1.04 40.73 -23.57
C MET A 225 -1.71 39.73 -22.61
N ASN A 226 -1.01 39.33 -21.54
CA ASN A 226 -1.41 38.35 -20.53
C ASN A 226 -1.62 38.99 -19.13
N SER A 227 -1.41 40.32 -18.94
CA SER A 227 -1.50 40.96 -17.61
C SER A 227 -2.82 40.68 -16.90
N ALA A 228 -3.91 40.76 -17.67
CA ALA A 228 -5.28 40.62 -17.18
C ALA A 228 -5.68 39.18 -16.78
N PHE A 229 -4.77 38.20 -16.88
CA PHE A 229 -4.91 36.92 -16.17
C PHE A 229 -4.65 37.09 -14.65
N PHE A 230 -3.76 38.02 -14.28
CA PHE A 230 -3.34 38.29 -12.91
C PHE A 230 -4.08 39.45 -12.25
N GLU A 231 -5.02 40.09 -12.95
CA GLU A 231 -5.84 41.20 -12.46
C GLU A 231 -7.10 40.69 -11.76
N VAL A 232 -7.55 41.39 -10.71
CA VAL A 232 -8.78 41.03 -9.96
C VAL A 232 -9.98 41.74 -10.59
N ALA A 233 -11.04 40.99 -10.90
CA ALA A 233 -12.32 41.56 -11.32
C ALA A 233 -12.89 42.45 -10.20
N THR A 234 -12.96 43.77 -10.45
CA THR A 234 -13.25 44.79 -9.44
C THR A 234 -14.69 44.73 -8.93
N ALA A 235 -14.88 44.16 -7.74
CA ALA A 235 -16.19 44.09 -7.08
C ALA A 235 -16.18 44.37 -5.57
N GLU A 236 -15.23 43.83 -4.79
CA GLU A 236 -15.36 43.76 -3.32
C GLU A 236 -14.15 44.25 -2.49
N THR A 237 -13.04 44.69 -3.10
CA THR A 237 -11.83 45.11 -2.37
C THR A 237 -11.57 46.62 -2.39
N SER A 238 -11.72 47.25 -1.24
CA SER A 238 -11.44 48.69 -1.00
C SER A 238 -9.95 49.05 -0.89
N SER A 239 -9.03 48.12 -1.20
CA SER A 239 -7.57 48.29 -1.04
C SER A 239 -6.86 48.92 -2.24
N GLY A 240 -7.54 49.12 -3.37
CA GLY A 240 -6.94 49.67 -4.60
C GLY A 240 -5.96 48.75 -5.33
N GLN A 241 -5.72 47.53 -4.83
CA GLN A 241 -4.87 46.54 -5.50
C GLN A 241 -5.54 46.03 -6.79
N THR A 242 -4.89 46.24 -7.93
CA THR A 242 -5.35 45.76 -9.24
C THR A 242 -4.99 44.29 -9.46
N GLN A 243 -3.94 43.79 -8.80
CA GLN A 243 -3.33 42.48 -9.06
C GLN A 243 -3.60 41.47 -7.94
N ILE A 244 -3.51 40.17 -8.27
CA ILE A 244 -3.75 39.08 -7.32
C ILE A 244 -2.56 38.92 -6.36
N VAL A 245 -2.84 39.05 -5.06
CA VAL A 245 -1.85 38.99 -3.96
C VAL A 245 -0.98 37.72 -3.95
N THR A 246 -1.49 36.58 -4.43
CA THR A 246 -0.69 35.34 -4.51
C THR A 246 0.33 35.37 -5.65
N TRP A 247 0.10 36.16 -6.70
CA TRP A 247 1.06 36.41 -7.77
C TRP A 247 2.13 37.43 -7.34
N GLU A 248 1.73 38.54 -6.70
CA GLU A 248 2.65 39.53 -6.11
C GLU A 248 3.72 38.84 -5.23
N ARG A 249 3.30 37.97 -4.31
CA ARG A 249 4.21 37.16 -3.46
C ARG A 249 5.11 36.21 -4.22
N THR A 250 4.67 35.70 -5.37
CA THR A 250 5.46 34.80 -6.22
C THR A 250 6.56 35.57 -6.95
N ILE A 251 6.31 36.83 -7.30
CA ILE A 251 7.35 37.75 -7.80
C ILE A 251 8.32 38.11 -6.68
N GLU A 252 7.82 38.53 -5.50
CA GLU A 252 8.67 38.90 -4.37
C GLU A 252 9.58 37.77 -3.86
N SER A 253 9.16 36.52 -4.04
CA SER A 253 9.92 35.35 -3.58
C SER A 253 11.14 35.04 -4.43
N GLN A 254 11.22 35.54 -5.68
CA GLN A 254 12.29 35.16 -6.62
C GLN A 254 13.69 35.50 -6.10
N ARG A 255 13.85 36.66 -5.47
CA ARG A 255 15.10 37.11 -4.84
C ARG A 255 15.64 36.20 -3.73
N HIS A 256 14.86 35.21 -3.28
CA HIS A 256 15.22 34.27 -2.22
C HIS A 256 15.57 32.86 -2.74
N HIS A 257 15.51 32.62 -4.06
CA HIS A 257 15.93 31.33 -4.65
C HIS A 257 17.44 31.26 -4.90
N GLU A 258 18.09 30.18 -4.47
CA GLU A 258 19.53 29.95 -4.71
C GLU A 258 19.86 29.88 -6.21
N GLU A 259 19.00 29.27 -7.01
CA GLU A 259 19.22 29.17 -8.45
C GLU A 259 19.15 30.51 -9.21
N ASN A 260 18.71 31.60 -8.58
CA ASN A 260 18.68 32.92 -9.21
C ASN A 260 20.01 33.69 -9.07
N GLN A 261 21.03 33.13 -8.42
CA GLN A 261 22.39 33.66 -8.53
C GLN A 261 22.94 33.36 -9.93
N ASP A 262 23.31 34.41 -10.66
CA ASP A 262 23.56 34.35 -12.11
C ASP A 262 24.96 33.88 -12.50
N ALA A 263 25.85 33.73 -11.51
CA ALA A 263 27.15 33.10 -11.66
C ALA A 263 27.04 31.73 -12.37
N GLY A 264 26.06 30.90 -12.00
CA GLY A 264 25.84 29.56 -12.58
C GLY A 264 24.79 29.49 -13.69
N TRP A 265 24.42 30.59 -14.36
CA TRP A 265 23.46 30.55 -15.47
C TRP A 265 24.15 30.20 -16.81
N ASP A 266 23.86 29.00 -17.29
CA ASP A 266 24.08 28.49 -18.66
C ASP A 266 23.04 29.04 -19.66
N ASN A 267 21.82 29.27 -19.18
CA ASN A 267 20.64 29.40 -20.01
C ASN A 267 20.36 30.86 -20.41
N PRO A 268 20.51 31.25 -21.69
CA PRO A 268 20.40 32.66 -22.10
C PRO A 268 18.99 33.23 -21.86
N LEU A 269 17.95 32.40 -21.88
CA LEU A 269 16.59 32.84 -21.57
C LEU A 269 16.35 33.20 -20.10
N ARG A 270 17.22 32.78 -19.16
CA ARG A 270 17.19 33.32 -17.78
C ARG A 270 17.62 34.79 -17.74
N TYR A 271 18.58 35.19 -18.56
CA TYR A 271 18.93 36.61 -18.71
C TYR A 271 17.80 37.41 -19.39
N ALA A 272 17.10 36.84 -20.38
CA ALA A 272 15.92 37.47 -20.96
C ALA A 272 14.81 37.71 -19.90
N LEU A 273 14.50 36.69 -19.09
CA LEU A 273 13.58 36.80 -17.96
C LEU A 273 14.01 37.89 -16.95
N ALA A 274 15.31 37.99 -16.65
CA ALA A 274 15.84 39.03 -15.76
C ALA A 274 15.62 40.45 -16.32
N VAL A 275 15.75 40.66 -17.64
CA VAL A 275 15.43 41.95 -18.30
C VAL A 275 13.93 42.26 -18.17
N VAL A 276 13.05 41.29 -18.44
CA VAL A 276 11.59 41.51 -18.35
C VAL A 276 11.15 41.82 -16.91
N MET A 277 11.62 41.03 -15.93
CA MET A 277 11.32 41.27 -14.51
C MET A 277 11.84 42.63 -14.03
N GLY A 278 13.10 42.95 -14.33
CA GLY A 278 13.72 44.18 -13.85
C GLY A 278 13.11 45.43 -14.48
N LYS A 279 12.70 45.37 -15.76
CA LYS A 279 11.93 46.45 -16.43
C LYS A 279 10.51 46.62 -15.91
N LYS A 280 9.96 45.62 -15.19
CA LYS A 280 8.73 45.73 -14.39
C LYS A 280 8.99 46.08 -12.92
N GLY A 281 10.24 46.45 -12.57
CA GLY A 281 10.62 46.90 -11.23
C GLY A 281 10.91 45.77 -10.24
N HIS A 282 11.04 44.52 -10.71
CA HIS A 282 11.19 43.34 -9.86
C HIS A 282 12.60 42.77 -9.91
N ALA A 283 13.24 42.60 -8.74
CA ALA A 283 14.55 41.96 -8.62
C ALA A 283 14.43 40.43 -8.64
N ILE A 284 15.13 39.78 -9.58
CA ILE A 284 15.15 38.31 -9.71
C ILE A 284 16.07 37.63 -8.67
N ASN A 285 17.12 38.32 -8.22
CA ASN A 285 18.03 37.87 -7.15
C ASN A 285 18.21 38.96 -6.08
N ASN A 286 18.96 38.65 -5.03
CA ASN A 286 19.27 39.57 -3.93
C ASN A 286 20.61 40.30 -4.08
N GLN A 287 21.45 39.93 -5.04
CA GLN A 287 22.79 40.52 -5.24
C GLN A 287 22.77 41.87 -5.96
N ARG A 288 21.80 42.10 -6.86
CA ARG A 288 21.73 43.33 -7.68
C ARG A 288 20.36 43.98 -7.63
N SER A 289 20.32 45.29 -7.89
CA SER A 289 19.07 46.00 -8.13
C SER A 289 18.41 45.49 -9.41
N ALA A 290 17.09 45.71 -9.55
CA ALA A 290 16.33 45.37 -10.75
C ALA A 290 16.93 45.99 -12.03
N GLU A 291 17.43 47.22 -11.93
CA GLU A 291 18.05 47.97 -13.04
C GLU A 291 19.46 47.44 -13.37
N ASN A 292 20.35 47.31 -12.38
CA ASN A 292 21.70 46.77 -12.59
C ASN A 292 21.64 45.33 -13.16
N MET A 293 20.63 44.53 -12.77
CA MET A 293 20.46 43.18 -13.31
C MET A 293 19.95 43.18 -14.76
N CYS A 294 19.10 44.13 -15.16
CA CYS A 294 18.76 44.33 -16.58
C CYS A 294 20.00 44.66 -17.41
N ASP A 295 20.89 45.49 -16.87
CA ASP A 295 22.06 45.99 -17.57
C ASP A 295 23.11 44.89 -17.77
N VAL A 296 23.37 44.09 -16.73
CA VAL A 296 24.19 42.86 -16.81
C VAL A 296 23.58 41.87 -17.79
N ALA A 297 22.28 41.57 -17.67
CA ALA A 297 21.62 40.59 -18.54
C ALA A 297 21.61 41.01 -20.02
N ALA A 298 21.32 42.28 -20.32
CA ALA A 298 21.39 42.80 -21.68
C ALA A 298 22.82 42.79 -22.24
N ALA A 299 23.83 43.07 -21.41
CA ALA A 299 25.23 43.01 -21.82
C ALA A 299 25.69 41.57 -22.13
N VAL A 300 25.31 40.58 -21.30
CA VAL A 300 25.59 39.15 -21.55
C VAL A 300 24.90 38.68 -22.83
N LEU A 301 23.61 38.98 -23.02
CA LEU A 301 22.86 38.61 -24.22
C LEU A 301 23.45 39.22 -25.50
N LEU A 302 23.80 40.50 -25.48
CA LEU A 302 24.40 41.15 -26.66
C LEU A 302 25.83 40.64 -26.93
N ARG A 303 26.62 40.33 -25.90
CA ARG A 303 27.94 39.69 -26.05
C ARG A 303 27.87 38.27 -26.60
N SER A 304 26.83 37.50 -26.26
CA SER A 304 26.62 36.14 -26.78
C SER A 304 25.91 36.11 -28.14
N SER A 305 25.54 37.26 -28.70
CA SER A 305 24.98 37.35 -30.05
C SER A 305 26.07 37.20 -31.12
N SER A 306 25.77 36.41 -32.14
CA SER A 306 26.61 36.27 -33.33
C SER A 306 26.59 37.54 -34.20
N PRO A 307 27.58 37.77 -35.09
CA PRO A 307 27.60 38.93 -35.99
C PRO A 307 26.40 39.05 -36.95
N SER A 308 25.59 38.00 -37.12
CA SER A 308 24.34 38.01 -37.89
C SER A 308 23.10 38.35 -37.05
N GLY A 309 23.25 38.61 -35.75
CA GLY A 309 22.15 38.91 -34.82
C GLY A 309 21.41 37.68 -34.28
N LEU A 310 21.89 36.47 -34.57
CA LEU A 310 21.37 35.26 -33.93
C LEU A 310 21.97 35.11 -32.53
N PHE A 311 21.13 34.88 -31.52
CA PHE A 311 21.56 34.63 -30.14
C PHE A 311 21.86 33.14 -29.94
N ALA A 312 22.78 32.84 -29.03
CA ALA A 312 23.04 31.47 -28.59
C ALA A 312 21.81 30.88 -27.87
N GLY A 313 21.63 29.55 -27.98
CA GLY A 313 20.63 28.81 -27.18
C GLY A 313 21.17 28.25 -25.86
N GLN A 314 22.50 28.23 -25.70
CA GLN A 314 23.22 27.80 -24.50
C GLN A 314 24.52 28.61 -24.38
N LEU A 315 24.93 28.92 -23.15
CA LEU A 315 26.18 29.59 -22.80
C LEU A 315 27.00 28.68 -21.88
N ASP A 316 28.32 28.81 -21.91
CA ASP A 316 29.18 28.25 -20.86
C ASP A 316 28.90 28.94 -19.51
N GLU A 317 28.86 28.16 -18.43
CA GLU A 317 28.50 28.65 -17.08
C GLU A 317 29.46 29.72 -16.57
N VAL A 318 30.76 29.67 -16.90
CA VAL A 318 31.78 30.53 -16.30
C VAL A 318 32.09 31.76 -17.16
N THR A 319 32.38 31.54 -18.44
CA THR A 319 32.79 32.60 -19.39
C THR A 319 31.62 33.39 -19.96
N LYS A 320 30.41 32.80 -19.97
CA LYS A 320 29.20 33.27 -20.65
C LYS A 320 29.33 33.38 -22.18
N GLU A 321 30.31 32.69 -22.77
CA GLU A 321 30.44 32.58 -24.23
C GLU A 321 29.48 31.51 -24.80
N PRO A 322 29.07 31.62 -26.09
CA PRO A 322 28.20 30.62 -26.73
C PRO A 322 28.80 29.21 -26.75
N ASP A 323 28.04 28.21 -26.29
CA ASP A 323 28.45 26.80 -26.29
C ASP A 323 27.57 25.93 -27.22
N MET A 324 28.09 24.77 -27.63
CA MET A 324 27.41 23.83 -28.52
C MET A 324 26.53 22.84 -27.75
N VAL A 325 25.23 22.92 -28.01
CA VAL A 325 24.19 22.06 -27.43
C VAL A 325 24.46 20.57 -27.74
N GLN A 326 24.90 19.81 -26.72
CA GLN A 326 25.28 18.40 -26.88
C GLN A 326 24.08 17.44 -26.90
N GLU A 327 22.99 17.70 -26.17
CA GLU A 327 21.83 16.80 -26.13
C GLU A 327 20.75 17.18 -27.16
N LYS A 328 20.38 16.21 -28.01
CA LYS A 328 19.36 16.35 -29.06
C LYS A 328 17.94 16.70 -28.56
N ARG A 329 17.68 16.67 -27.25
CA ARG A 329 16.36 16.95 -26.64
C ARG A 329 16.04 18.44 -26.52
N THR A 330 17.04 19.32 -26.54
CA THR A 330 16.87 20.76 -26.29
C THR A 330 16.82 21.60 -27.56
N TRP A 331 16.72 20.99 -28.74
CA TRP A 331 16.71 21.69 -30.04
C TRP A 331 15.53 22.66 -30.21
N ASP A 332 14.32 22.30 -29.78
CA ASP A 332 13.18 23.23 -29.82
C ASP A 332 13.31 24.37 -28.80
N PHE A 333 14.04 24.13 -27.70
CA PHE A 333 14.39 25.16 -26.72
C PHE A 333 15.42 26.16 -27.28
N TYR A 334 16.40 25.69 -28.07
CA TYR A 334 17.31 26.54 -28.83
C TYR A 334 16.56 27.45 -29.81
N TRP A 335 15.57 26.91 -30.55
CA TRP A 335 14.77 27.72 -31.48
C TRP A 335 13.92 28.78 -30.78
N HIS A 336 13.40 28.51 -29.57
CA HIS A 336 12.68 29.50 -28.78
C HIS A 336 13.57 30.71 -28.42
N ALA A 337 14.82 30.48 -28.01
CA ALA A 337 15.77 31.54 -27.68
C ALA A 337 16.02 32.51 -28.85
N ALA A 338 16.09 31.99 -30.08
CA ALA A 338 16.33 32.76 -31.29
C ALA A 338 15.20 33.75 -31.66
N PHE A 339 13.99 33.63 -31.08
CA PHE A 339 12.88 34.57 -31.28
C PHE A 339 12.53 35.38 -30.03
N GLU A 340 12.55 34.74 -28.86
CA GLU A 340 12.18 35.36 -27.58
C GLU A 340 13.21 36.41 -27.12
N ILE A 341 14.51 36.14 -27.29
CA ILE A 341 15.57 37.09 -26.89
C ILE A 341 15.50 38.39 -27.73
N PRO A 342 15.43 38.35 -29.09
CA PRO A 342 15.18 39.55 -29.88
C PRO A 342 13.89 40.28 -29.51
N TYR A 343 12.80 39.56 -29.22
CA TYR A 343 11.53 40.18 -28.81
C TYR A 343 11.66 40.92 -27.48
N VAL A 344 12.23 40.29 -26.44
CA VAL A 344 12.45 40.90 -25.13
C VAL A 344 13.35 42.14 -25.23
N LEU A 345 14.46 42.07 -25.98
CA LEU A 345 15.36 43.20 -26.17
C LEU A 345 14.71 44.33 -26.98
N LEU A 346 13.90 44.00 -28.01
CA LEU A 346 13.18 44.99 -28.81
C LEU A 346 12.09 45.70 -28.01
N GLU A 347 11.34 44.98 -27.16
CA GLU A 347 10.19 45.54 -26.44
C GLU A 347 10.62 46.26 -25.15
N TYR A 348 11.40 45.59 -24.30
CA TYR A 348 11.78 46.09 -22.97
C TYR A 348 13.12 46.86 -22.95
N GLY A 349 13.92 46.79 -24.02
CA GLY A 349 15.18 47.53 -24.16
C GLY A 349 15.05 48.99 -24.60
N LYS A 350 13.84 49.45 -24.98
CA LYS A 350 13.57 50.76 -25.61
C LYS A 350 14.06 52.00 -24.83
N SER A 351 14.39 51.88 -23.55
CA SER A 351 14.89 53.00 -22.72
C SER A 351 16.32 53.45 -23.03
N ARG A 352 17.13 52.65 -23.76
CA ARG A 352 18.60 52.78 -23.79
C ARG A 352 19.22 53.42 -25.05
N THR A 353 18.47 54.25 -25.78
CA THR A 353 18.95 54.95 -26.99
C THR A 353 19.99 56.05 -26.74
N GLN A 354 20.36 56.33 -25.48
CA GLN A 354 21.33 57.38 -25.10
C GLN A 354 22.34 56.89 -24.05
N THR A 355 23.35 56.11 -24.47
CA THR A 355 24.77 56.16 -24.01
C THR A 355 25.64 55.02 -24.58
N PHE A 356 25.42 54.60 -25.83
CA PHE A 356 26.52 54.03 -26.62
C PHE A 356 27.47 55.17 -27.04
N SER A 357 28.28 55.64 -26.09
CA SER A 357 29.50 56.37 -26.39
C SER A 357 30.36 55.53 -27.34
N GLN A 358 30.99 56.20 -28.31
CA GLN A 358 31.49 55.55 -29.52
C GLN A 358 32.38 54.34 -29.21
N PRO A 359 32.12 53.15 -29.81
CA PRO A 359 33.08 52.06 -29.73
C PRO A 359 34.38 52.52 -30.41
N ALA A 360 35.46 52.63 -29.64
CA ALA A 360 36.77 52.94 -30.18
C ALA A 360 37.10 51.93 -31.30
N LYS A 361 37.59 52.41 -32.45
CA LYS A 361 37.77 51.63 -33.68
C LYS A 361 38.67 50.41 -33.45
N LYS A 362 38.09 49.25 -33.12
CA LYS A 362 38.80 47.97 -33.07
C LYS A 362 38.98 47.42 -34.49
N THR A 363 40.15 47.65 -35.04
CA THR A 363 40.60 47.07 -36.31
C THR A 363 40.75 45.56 -36.19
N ILE A 364 40.12 44.81 -37.10
CA ILE A 364 40.45 43.46 -37.59
C ILE A 364 40.90 42.41 -36.53
N ILE A 365 40.01 41.43 -36.29
CA ILE A 365 40.29 40.03 -35.89
C ILE A 365 41.31 39.84 -34.75
N SER A 366 40.79 39.68 -33.54
CA SER A 366 41.43 38.88 -32.48
C SER A 366 40.48 37.74 -32.09
N THR A 367 40.98 36.51 -32.06
CA THR A 367 40.22 35.30 -31.72
C THR A 367 40.24 34.96 -30.22
N ARG A 368 40.48 35.96 -29.37
CA ARG A 368 40.20 35.90 -27.94
C ARG A 368 39.30 37.06 -27.53
N ILE A 369 38.10 36.69 -27.09
CA ILE A 369 37.28 37.52 -26.22
C ILE A 369 37.87 37.38 -24.80
N GLU A 370 37.79 38.44 -23.99
CA GLU A 370 38.20 38.38 -22.58
C GLU A 370 37.00 37.91 -21.73
N PRO A 371 37.20 36.97 -20.78
CA PRO A 371 36.11 36.39 -20.00
C PRO A 371 35.37 37.47 -19.21
N TYR A 372 34.06 37.30 -19.03
CA TYR A 372 33.25 38.28 -18.30
C TYR A 372 33.51 38.16 -16.78
N VAL A 373 34.40 39.01 -16.27
CA VAL A 373 34.64 39.15 -14.84
C VAL A 373 33.44 39.86 -14.21
N PHE A 374 32.70 39.17 -13.36
CA PHE A 374 31.72 39.78 -12.48
C PHE A 374 32.44 40.64 -11.42
N GLU A 375 31.95 41.87 -11.20
CA GLU A 375 32.36 42.66 -10.04
C GLU A 375 31.89 41.98 -8.75
N THR A 376 32.82 41.37 -8.03
CA THR A 376 32.60 40.86 -6.67
C THR A 376 32.51 42.02 -5.70
N ILE A 377 31.29 42.46 -5.39
CA ILE A 377 31.04 43.38 -4.27
C ILE A 377 31.52 42.67 -2.98
N PRO A 378 32.38 43.30 -2.14
CA PRO A 378 32.79 42.69 -0.88
C PRO A 378 31.59 42.51 0.06
N GLU A 379 31.52 41.36 0.73
CA GLU A 379 30.68 41.19 1.92
C GLU A 379 31.12 42.25 2.96
N PRO A 380 30.18 43.03 3.55
CA PRO A 380 30.52 44.00 4.58
C PRO A 380 30.86 43.27 5.89
N GLU A 381 32.09 43.44 6.38
CA GLU A 381 32.55 42.80 7.61
C GLU A 381 31.69 43.17 8.84
N ASP A 382 31.36 42.18 9.67
CA ASP A 382 30.50 42.31 10.85
C ASP A 382 31.09 43.25 11.93
N MET A 383 30.72 44.53 11.90
CA MET A 383 30.90 45.42 13.07
C MET A 383 29.74 45.26 14.06
N ILE A 384 29.98 44.43 15.08
CA ILE A 384 29.09 44.23 16.22
C ILE A 384 28.97 45.53 17.03
N GLY A 385 27.80 46.18 16.96
CA GLY A 385 27.47 47.39 17.74
C GLY A 385 26.00 47.45 18.13
N HIS A 386 25.70 47.50 19.43
CA HIS A 386 24.32 47.66 19.92
C HIS A 386 23.89 49.13 19.90
N ASN A 387 22.72 49.45 19.33
CA ASN A 387 21.54 49.87 20.12
C ASN A 387 20.32 50.34 19.28
N ALA A 388 19.14 49.90 19.75
CA ALA A 388 17.83 50.57 19.75
C ALA A 388 17.27 51.34 18.51
N ALA A 389 16.19 50.74 17.97
CA ALA A 389 14.88 51.37 17.71
C ALA A 389 14.55 52.06 16.36
N ALA A 390 13.35 51.72 15.87
CA ALA A 390 12.47 52.43 14.94
C ALA A 390 13.01 52.84 13.54
N PHE A 391 12.76 52.02 12.51
CA PHE A 391 11.55 52.18 11.67
C PHE A 391 11.29 50.90 10.84
N SER A 392 10.23 50.87 10.04
CA SER A 392 9.72 49.66 9.35
C SER A 392 10.57 49.22 8.15
N GLY A 393 11.06 47.97 8.15
CA GLY A 393 11.79 47.41 6.99
C GLY A 393 12.57 46.12 7.25
N GLY A 394 11.96 45.11 7.90
CA GLY A 394 12.68 43.91 8.36
C GLY A 394 13.25 43.02 7.26
N ARG A 395 14.53 43.21 6.91
CA ARG A 395 15.32 42.28 6.08
C ARG A 395 15.41 40.90 6.76
N ARG A 396 14.62 39.92 6.30
CA ARG A 396 14.69 38.51 6.72
C ARG A 396 15.98 37.85 6.22
N HIS A 397 17.08 38.05 6.93
CA HIS A 397 18.31 37.28 6.71
C HIS A 397 18.03 35.80 7.05
N GLY A 398 18.51 34.88 6.22
CA GLY A 398 18.38 33.43 6.42
C GLY A 398 17.21 32.73 5.73
N LEU A 399 16.31 33.41 5.01
CA LEU A 399 15.33 32.72 4.15
C LEU A 399 15.91 32.41 2.76
N VAL A 400 16.16 31.12 2.54
CA VAL A 400 16.77 30.53 1.35
C VAL A 400 15.80 29.49 0.76
N MET A 401 15.51 29.55 -0.53
CA MET A 401 14.59 28.63 -1.21
C MET A 401 15.26 27.80 -2.31
N LYS A 402 15.00 26.50 -2.27
CA LYS A 402 15.35 25.55 -3.32
C LYS A 402 14.44 25.70 -4.55
N LYS A 403 14.84 25.09 -5.67
CA LYS A 403 14.13 25.09 -6.97
C LYS A 403 12.65 24.71 -6.85
N THR A 404 12.39 23.60 -6.17
CA THR A 404 11.07 22.99 -6.00
C THR A 404 10.86 22.62 -4.53
N VAL A 405 9.60 22.54 -4.13
CA VAL A 405 9.17 22.14 -2.79
C VAL A 405 8.55 20.74 -2.88
N PRO A 406 9.14 19.70 -2.26
CA PRO A 406 8.56 18.36 -2.25
C PRO A 406 7.33 18.29 -1.32
N PHE A 407 6.37 17.42 -1.65
CA PHE A 407 5.09 17.33 -0.93
C PHE A 407 5.11 16.68 0.47
N ASN A 408 6.23 16.09 0.89
CA ASN A 408 6.30 15.16 2.03
C ASN A 408 7.20 15.59 3.21
N ASP A 409 8.03 16.63 3.11
CA ASP A 409 8.85 17.10 4.23
C ASP A 409 8.25 18.32 4.95
N LEU A 410 8.20 18.27 6.28
CA LEU A 410 7.88 19.37 7.21
C LEU A 410 6.45 19.98 7.19
N PHE A 411 5.44 19.23 6.74
CA PHE A 411 4.03 19.65 6.92
C PHE A 411 3.47 19.25 8.30
N ASP A 412 3.00 20.22 9.09
CA ASP A 412 2.33 19.97 10.39
C ASP A 412 1.03 19.18 10.19
N HIS A 413 1.01 17.92 10.65
CA HIS A 413 -0.15 17.03 10.60
C HIS A 413 -1.41 17.56 11.32
N ARG A 414 -1.31 18.64 12.11
CA ARG A 414 -2.46 19.34 12.74
C ARG A 414 -3.10 20.39 11.80
N SER A 415 -2.37 20.82 10.78
CA SER A 415 -2.85 21.67 9.69
C SER A 415 -3.58 20.82 8.66
N ILE A 416 -4.84 20.54 8.95
CA ILE A 416 -5.69 19.73 8.08
C ILE A 416 -6.21 20.61 6.93
N ILE A 417 -5.44 20.62 5.85
CA ILE A 417 -5.78 21.22 4.56
C ILE A 417 -6.76 20.28 3.84
N GLU A 418 -7.80 20.82 3.18
CA GLU A 418 -8.62 20.02 2.25
C GLU A 418 -7.73 19.44 1.13
N PRO A 419 -8.02 18.25 0.56
CA PRO A 419 -7.31 17.75 -0.62
C PRO A 419 -7.68 18.54 -1.90
N ALA A 420 -7.32 19.82 -1.92
CA ALA A 420 -7.47 20.75 -3.04
C ALA A 420 -6.60 20.36 -4.25
N ASP A 421 -5.68 19.42 -4.03
CA ASP A 421 -4.61 18.95 -4.91
C ASP A 421 -4.83 17.54 -5.47
N GLU A 422 -5.99 16.93 -5.20
CA GLU A 422 -6.43 15.65 -5.78
C GLU A 422 -6.33 15.61 -7.33
N TRP A 423 -6.39 16.78 -7.97
CA TRP A 423 -6.31 16.94 -9.42
C TRP A 423 -4.92 16.73 -10.02
N LEU A 424 -3.86 16.72 -9.19
CA LEU A 424 -2.49 16.40 -9.61
C LEU A 424 -2.30 14.89 -9.87
N TYR A 425 -3.29 14.08 -9.49
CA TYR A 425 -3.24 12.62 -9.52
C TYR A 425 -4.25 12.06 -10.53
N ASN A 426 -3.81 11.05 -11.27
CA ASN A 426 -4.69 10.23 -12.10
C ASN A 426 -5.74 9.49 -11.25
N TYR A 427 -6.81 9.02 -11.88
CA TYR A 427 -7.70 8.04 -11.26
C TYR A 427 -7.02 6.66 -11.23
N PRO A 428 -7.31 5.79 -10.24
CA PRO A 428 -6.88 4.40 -10.25
C PRO A 428 -7.37 3.64 -11.50
N ALA A 429 -6.61 2.66 -11.94
CA ALA A 429 -6.81 1.98 -13.22
C ALA A 429 -8.15 1.22 -13.35
N PHE A 430 -8.81 0.89 -12.23
CA PHE A 430 -10.13 0.23 -12.22
C PHE A 430 -11.32 1.19 -12.50
N LEU A 431 -11.07 2.50 -12.59
CA LEU A 431 -12.09 3.47 -13.03
C LEU A 431 -11.98 3.71 -14.53
N GLU A 432 -13.13 3.76 -15.20
CA GLU A 432 -13.27 3.88 -16.65
C GLU A 432 -12.72 2.66 -17.43
N PHE A 433 -12.32 1.60 -16.71
CA PHE A 433 -11.95 0.29 -17.27
C PHE A 433 -13.17 -0.49 -17.79
N ASP A 434 -12.97 -1.17 -18.91
CA ASP A 434 -13.92 -2.11 -19.54
C ASP A 434 -13.34 -3.53 -19.40
N PRO A 435 -13.86 -4.35 -18.47
CA PRO A 435 -13.45 -5.74 -18.25
C PRO A 435 -13.53 -6.63 -19.48
N GLN A 436 -14.49 -6.37 -20.37
CA GLN A 436 -14.76 -7.17 -21.56
C GLN A 436 -15.00 -8.66 -21.24
N LEU A 437 -15.63 -8.97 -20.09
CA LEU A 437 -15.92 -10.36 -19.69
C LEU A 437 -16.82 -11.06 -20.71
N HIS A 438 -17.62 -10.33 -21.49
CA HIS A 438 -18.36 -10.85 -22.64
C HIS A 438 -17.46 -11.54 -23.71
N ARG A 439 -16.14 -11.27 -23.73
CA ARG A 439 -15.17 -11.98 -24.59
C ARG A 439 -14.75 -13.34 -24.04
N PHE A 440 -14.90 -13.60 -22.74
CA PHE A 440 -14.67 -14.93 -22.19
C PHE A 440 -15.78 -15.87 -22.65
N GLN A 441 -15.51 -16.67 -23.67
CA GLN A 441 -16.44 -17.66 -24.21
C GLN A 441 -15.91 -19.06 -23.92
N PRO A 442 -16.39 -19.74 -22.84
CA PRO A 442 -15.97 -21.08 -22.44
C PRO A 442 -15.75 -22.07 -23.59
N PHE A 443 -16.68 -22.10 -24.54
CA PHE A 443 -16.65 -22.98 -25.71
C PHE A 443 -15.47 -22.67 -26.65
N GLU A 444 -15.23 -21.39 -26.93
CA GLU A 444 -14.15 -20.93 -27.82
C GLU A 444 -12.77 -21.17 -27.19
N ILE A 445 -12.63 -20.85 -25.90
CA ILE A 445 -11.39 -21.04 -25.15
C ILE A 445 -11.05 -22.53 -25.03
N ASN A 446 -12.03 -23.41 -24.82
CA ASN A 446 -11.81 -24.86 -24.86
C ASN A 446 -11.39 -25.36 -26.25
N GLN A 447 -12.00 -24.87 -27.33
CA GLN A 447 -11.66 -25.30 -28.69
C GLN A 447 -10.26 -24.87 -29.13
N ASN A 448 -9.81 -23.68 -28.69
CA ASN A 448 -8.51 -23.11 -29.06
C ASN A 448 -7.47 -23.17 -27.90
N PHE A 449 -7.70 -23.97 -26.84
CA PHE A 449 -6.88 -23.93 -25.62
C PHE A 449 -5.38 -24.09 -25.89
N ASN A 450 -4.99 -25.11 -26.66
CA ASN A 450 -3.60 -25.38 -27.01
C ASN A 450 -2.94 -24.23 -27.81
N LEU A 451 -3.71 -23.45 -28.56
CA LEU A 451 -3.22 -22.26 -29.25
C LEU A 451 -2.96 -21.13 -28.24
N TYR A 452 -3.87 -20.89 -27.30
CA TYR A 452 -3.69 -19.85 -26.27
C TYR A 452 -2.58 -20.19 -25.27
N ASP A 453 -2.42 -21.47 -24.88
CA ASP A 453 -1.32 -21.94 -24.03
C ASP A 453 0.04 -21.76 -24.71
N LEU A 454 0.14 -22.09 -26.01
CA LEU A 454 1.33 -21.83 -26.82
C LEU A 454 1.62 -20.33 -26.96
N LEU A 455 0.61 -19.51 -27.28
CA LEU A 455 0.78 -18.06 -27.43
C LEU A 455 1.19 -17.36 -26.14
N ARG A 456 0.80 -17.89 -24.97
CA ARG A 456 1.26 -17.40 -23.66
C ARG A 456 2.78 -17.57 -23.45
N SER A 457 3.44 -18.47 -24.18
CA SER A 457 4.91 -18.61 -24.16
C SER A 457 5.65 -17.58 -25.03
N VAL A 458 4.94 -16.83 -25.88
CA VAL A 458 5.52 -15.83 -26.79
C VAL A 458 5.74 -14.51 -26.03
N SER A 459 6.96 -13.98 -26.09
CA SER A 459 7.30 -12.68 -25.47
C SER A 459 6.32 -11.57 -25.89
N PRO A 460 5.82 -10.72 -24.97
CA PRO A 460 4.89 -9.63 -25.30
C PRO A 460 5.38 -8.66 -26.37
N ASP A 461 6.70 -8.58 -26.58
CA ASP A 461 7.37 -7.67 -27.53
C ASP A 461 7.83 -8.38 -28.83
N SER A 462 7.37 -9.60 -29.09
CA SER A 462 7.73 -10.35 -30.31
C SER A 462 6.96 -9.88 -31.55
N ASP A 463 7.67 -9.72 -32.68
CA ASP A 463 7.08 -9.36 -33.99
C ASP A 463 5.98 -10.34 -34.45
N LEU A 464 6.00 -11.58 -33.97
CA LEU A 464 4.94 -12.59 -34.19
C LEU A 464 3.54 -12.06 -33.82
N TRP A 465 3.43 -11.16 -32.84
CA TRP A 465 2.16 -10.54 -32.46
C TRP A 465 1.54 -9.68 -33.57
N ASP A 466 2.34 -9.10 -34.46
CA ASP A 466 1.86 -8.33 -35.60
C ASP A 466 1.40 -9.25 -36.75
N GLU A 467 2.09 -10.39 -36.94
CA GLU A 467 1.69 -11.44 -37.89
C GLU A 467 0.34 -12.07 -37.49
N ILE A 468 0.20 -12.50 -36.23
CA ILE A 468 -1.04 -13.08 -35.69
C ILE A 468 -2.21 -12.06 -35.77
N ARG A 469 -1.93 -10.76 -35.58
CA ARG A 469 -2.94 -9.68 -35.74
C ARG A 469 -3.39 -9.49 -37.19
N ALA A 470 -2.53 -9.82 -38.16
CA ALA A 470 -2.84 -9.76 -39.58
C ALA A 470 -3.69 -10.96 -40.05
N GLU A 471 -3.42 -12.16 -39.53
CA GLU A 471 -4.18 -13.37 -39.86
C GLU A 471 -5.56 -13.43 -39.16
N ASP A 472 -5.60 -13.33 -37.83
CA ASP A 472 -6.83 -13.44 -37.03
C ASP A 472 -6.86 -12.38 -35.92
N ARG A 473 -7.34 -11.18 -36.29
CA ARG A 473 -7.50 -10.05 -35.36
C ARG A 473 -8.39 -10.40 -34.14
N PHE A 474 -9.34 -11.33 -34.27
CA PHE A 474 -10.21 -11.70 -33.16
C PHE A 474 -9.44 -12.55 -32.15
N ARG A 475 -8.86 -13.69 -32.59
CA ARG A 475 -8.02 -14.53 -31.72
C ARG A 475 -6.81 -13.80 -31.18
N TYR A 476 -6.17 -12.91 -31.96
CA TYR A 476 -5.14 -12.01 -31.46
C TYR A 476 -5.61 -11.22 -30.23
N SER A 477 -6.82 -10.65 -30.29
CA SER A 477 -7.35 -9.83 -29.19
C SER A 477 -7.71 -10.64 -27.94
N VAL A 478 -8.19 -11.88 -28.12
CA VAL A 478 -8.45 -12.82 -27.01
C VAL A 478 -7.14 -13.32 -26.42
N ALA A 479 -6.20 -13.78 -27.24
CA ALA A 479 -4.87 -14.24 -26.82
C ALA A 479 -4.13 -13.19 -26.01
N ARG A 480 -4.07 -11.94 -26.51
CA ARG A 480 -3.36 -10.86 -25.80
C ARG A 480 -3.99 -10.54 -24.43
N TRP A 481 -5.33 -10.52 -24.36
CA TRP A 481 -6.07 -10.27 -23.12
C TRP A 481 -5.93 -11.40 -22.08
N LEU A 482 -5.81 -12.66 -22.54
CA LEU A 482 -5.51 -13.83 -21.70
C LEU A 482 -4.03 -13.90 -21.27
N CYS A 483 -3.09 -13.41 -22.09
CA CYS A 483 -1.67 -13.35 -21.71
C CYS A 483 -1.42 -12.42 -20.52
N GLU A 484 -2.27 -11.41 -20.30
CA GLU A 484 -2.21 -10.52 -19.13
C GLU A 484 -2.64 -11.18 -17.80
N LEU A 485 -3.18 -12.41 -17.81
CA LEU A 485 -3.46 -13.15 -16.57
C LEU A 485 -2.16 -13.55 -15.86
N GLY A 486 -2.19 -13.58 -14.53
CA GLY A 486 -1.14 -14.22 -13.74
C GLY A 486 -1.05 -15.73 -14.03
N SER A 487 0.11 -16.32 -13.74
CA SER A 487 0.40 -17.75 -13.97
C SER A 487 -0.63 -18.66 -13.31
N GLU A 488 -1.00 -18.31 -12.09
CA GLU A 488 -1.82 -19.11 -11.18
C GLU A 488 -3.29 -19.14 -11.65
N THR A 489 -3.80 -18.01 -12.17
CA THR A 489 -5.12 -17.98 -12.83
C THR A 489 -5.11 -18.76 -14.14
N TRP A 490 -4.01 -18.76 -14.89
CA TRP A 490 -3.91 -19.59 -16.10
C TRP A 490 -3.88 -21.09 -15.78
N GLU A 491 -3.26 -21.49 -14.66
CA GLU A 491 -3.34 -22.87 -14.14
C GLU A 491 -4.78 -23.24 -13.72
N ALA A 492 -5.55 -22.31 -13.13
CA ALA A 492 -6.98 -22.52 -12.89
C ALA A 492 -7.80 -22.67 -14.20
N VAL A 493 -7.48 -21.89 -15.24
CA VAL A 493 -8.08 -22.05 -16.59
C VAL A 493 -7.74 -23.43 -17.16
N ARG A 494 -6.50 -23.92 -16.97
CA ARG A 494 -6.07 -25.26 -17.39
C ARG A 494 -6.81 -26.37 -16.60
N SER A 495 -6.94 -26.24 -15.28
CA SER A 495 -7.71 -27.18 -14.42
C SER A 495 -9.18 -27.28 -14.86
N CYS A 496 -9.82 -26.16 -15.18
CA CYS A 496 -11.17 -26.15 -15.75
C CYS A 496 -11.26 -26.85 -17.12
N HIS A 497 -10.25 -26.66 -17.98
CA HIS A 497 -10.17 -27.31 -19.29
C HIS A 497 -10.01 -28.84 -19.16
N GLU A 498 -9.01 -29.29 -18.40
CA GLU A 498 -8.63 -30.70 -18.26
C GLU A 498 -9.70 -31.58 -17.60
N ARG A 499 -10.48 -31.03 -16.67
CA ARG A 499 -11.50 -31.82 -15.93
C ARG A 499 -12.77 -32.06 -16.72
N ASP A 500 -13.28 -31.04 -17.42
CA ASP A 500 -14.67 -31.02 -17.91
C ASP A 500 -14.95 -29.95 -18.99
N GLY A 501 -14.02 -29.01 -19.21
CA GLY A 501 -14.26 -27.77 -19.95
C GLY A 501 -15.23 -26.78 -19.27
N ARG A 502 -15.75 -27.08 -18.07
CA ARG A 502 -16.80 -26.30 -17.39
C ARG A 502 -16.23 -25.23 -16.44
N PHE A 503 -15.81 -24.11 -17.02
CA PHE A 503 -15.28 -22.94 -16.28
C PHE A 503 -16.25 -22.32 -15.27
N PHE A 504 -17.56 -22.43 -15.47
CA PHE A 504 -18.57 -21.81 -14.62
C PHE A 504 -19.61 -22.85 -14.18
N VAL A 505 -19.68 -23.09 -12.87
CA VAL A 505 -20.78 -23.87 -12.27
C VAL A 505 -21.98 -22.95 -12.11
N GLU A 506 -23.10 -23.28 -12.78
CA GLU A 506 -24.32 -22.44 -12.78
C GLU A 506 -25.09 -22.53 -11.45
N GLU A 507 -24.98 -23.65 -10.74
CA GLU A 507 -25.59 -23.85 -9.44
C GLU A 507 -24.75 -23.23 -8.31
N GLY A 508 -25.42 -22.84 -7.22
CA GLY A 508 -24.80 -22.30 -6.03
C GLY A 508 -24.59 -20.77 -6.01
N VAL A 509 -24.23 -20.30 -4.82
CA VAL A 509 -23.98 -18.90 -4.48
C VAL A 509 -22.47 -18.65 -4.54
N ARG A 510 -22.05 -17.54 -5.15
CA ARG A 510 -20.62 -17.21 -5.32
C ARG A 510 -20.15 -16.10 -4.37
N GLY A 511 -20.95 -15.04 -4.23
CA GLY A 511 -20.54 -13.87 -3.46
C GLY A 511 -21.49 -12.68 -3.55
N THR A 512 -21.00 -11.49 -3.23
CA THR A 512 -21.73 -10.23 -3.41
C THR A 512 -20.79 -9.10 -3.81
N VAL A 513 -21.34 -8.05 -4.42
CA VAL A 513 -20.63 -6.83 -4.86
C VAL A 513 -21.38 -5.62 -4.31
N LEU A 514 -20.72 -4.82 -3.47
CA LEU A 514 -21.28 -3.67 -2.79
C LEU A 514 -20.64 -2.36 -3.26
N ASP A 515 -21.31 -1.69 -4.20
CA ASP A 515 -20.88 -0.42 -4.77
C ASP A 515 -21.26 0.81 -3.93
N VAL A 516 -20.40 1.82 -3.99
CA VAL A 516 -20.57 3.12 -3.35
C VAL A 516 -20.40 4.23 -4.39
N ALA A 517 -21.51 4.85 -4.78
CA ALA A 517 -21.55 6.03 -5.65
C ALA A 517 -20.91 7.28 -5.02
N ARG A 518 -20.59 8.28 -5.85
CA ARG A 518 -20.14 9.62 -5.38
C ARG A 518 -21.26 10.41 -4.70
N CYS A 519 -22.50 10.17 -5.13
CA CYS A 519 -23.69 10.93 -4.71
C CYS A 519 -24.11 10.62 -3.26
N GLY A 520 -23.51 11.34 -2.31
CA GLY A 520 -23.92 11.32 -0.91
C GLY A 520 -25.28 11.99 -0.68
N PHE A 521 -26.32 11.17 -0.53
CA PHE A 521 -27.59 11.46 0.17
C PHE A 521 -28.56 12.50 -0.43
N MET A 522 -28.10 13.64 -0.97
CA MET A 522 -29.00 14.77 -1.29
C MET A 522 -29.78 14.63 -2.60
N HIS A 523 -29.14 14.20 -3.70
CA HIS A 523 -29.76 14.30 -5.03
C HIS A 523 -30.93 13.32 -5.24
N GLN A 524 -30.87 12.14 -4.61
CA GLN A 524 -31.86 11.08 -4.80
C GLN A 524 -33.21 11.42 -4.14
N MET A 525 -33.19 12.10 -2.99
CA MET A 525 -34.41 12.63 -2.36
C MET A 525 -35.16 13.60 -3.29
N GLN A 526 -34.46 14.49 -3.99
CA GLN A 526 -35.12 15.45 -4.89
C GLN A 526 -35.71 14.78 -6.15
N SER A 527 -35.12 13.69 -6.65
CA SER A 527 -35.71 12.93 -7.77
C SER A 527 -36.91 12.07 -7.38
N GLU A 528 -37.00 11.63 -6.12
CA GLU A 528 -38.05 10.72 -5.65
C GLU A 528 -39.22 11.43 -4.95
N GLN A 529 -38.98 12.56 -4.26
CA GLN A 529 -40.04 13.41 -3.69
C GLN A 529 -41.05 13.91 -4.73
N TYR A 530 -40.65 14.00 -6.01
CA TYR A 530 -41.55 14.36 -7.12
C TYR A 530 -42.35 13.19 -7.69
N ARG A 531 -42.23 11.95 -7.16
CA ARG A 531 -42.89 10.75 -7.70
C ARG A 531 -43.80 9.97 -6.76
N ARG A 532 -43.63 10.04 -5.44
CA ARG A 532 -44.57 9.43 -4.48
C ARG A 532 -44.76 10.29 -3.24
N GLY A 533 -46.01 10.70 -3.00
CA GLY A 533 -46.42 11.28 -1.72
C GLY A 533 -46.65 10.20 -0.66
N HIS A 534 -46.42 10.58 0.60
CA HIS A 534 -46.89 9.89 1.82
C HIS A 534 -46.77 8.35 1.89
N HIS A 535 -45.53 7.85 1.99
CA HIS A 535 -45.24 6.79 2.97
C HIS A 535 -43.88 7.08 3.63
N HIS A 536 -43.90 7.40 4.93
CA HIS A 536 -42.70 7.50 5.76
C HIS A 536 -42.39 6.11 6.33
N HIS A 537 -41.67 5.28 5.57
CA HIS A 537 -40.83 4.19 6.08
C HIS A 537 -39.83 3.77 4.99
N ASP A 538 -38.60 3.47 5.40
CA ASP A 538 -37.62 2.62 4.70
C ASP A 538 -37.28 2.97 3.24
N LEU A 539 -36.79 4.20 3.02
CA LEU A 539 -35.95 4.51 1.85
C LEU A 539 -34.53 3.95 2.05
N GLU A 540 -34.27 2.80 1.43
CA GLU A 540 -32.99 2.09 1.53
C GLU A 540 -31.84 2.82 0.83
N GLY A 541 -30.87 3.31 1.61
CA GLY A 541 -29.66 3.92 1.06
C GLY A 541 -28.69 2.88 0.45
N PRO A 542 -27.94 3.22 -0.62
CA PRO A 542 -27.01 2.29 -1.29
C PRO A 542 -25.97 1.72 -0.31
N GLY A 543 -25.58 0.45 -0.48
CA GLY A 543 -24.65 -0.22 0.43
C GLY A 543 -25.22 -0.51 1.82
N ARG A 544 -26.55 -0.69 1.93
CA ARG A 544 -27.27 -1.33 3.07
C ARG A 544 -27.97 -2.63 2.68
N ASN A 545 -28.39 -2.75 1.41
CA ASN A 545 -29.02 -3.94 0.87
C ASN A 545 -27.89 -4.89 0.41
N ILE A 546 -27.58 -5.88 1.24
CA ILE A 546 -26.64 -6.97 0.90
C ILE A 546 -27.47 -8.06 0.24
N ARG A 547 -27.07 -8.46 -0.97
CA ARG A 547 -27.72 -9.53 -1.73
C ARG A 547 -26.68 -10.51 -2.24
N MET A 548 -26.89 -11.80 -2.01
CA MET A 548 -26.03 -12.83 -2.61
C MET A 548 -26.31 -13.04 -4.10
N LEU A 549 -25.24 -13.27 -4.86
CA LEU A 549 -25.22 -13.39 -6.31
C LEU A 549 -24.77 -14.79 -6.73
N ARG A 550 -25.41 -15.32 -7.77
CA ARG A 550 -24.98 -16.52 -8.50
C ARG A 550 -23.95 -16.17 -9.58
N THR A 551 -23.27 -17.18 -10.13
CA THR A 551 -22.15 -17.01 -11.08
C THR A 551 -22.44 -16.06 -12.25
N SER A 552 -23.63 -16.17 -12.85
CA SER A 552 -24.08 -15.27 -13.93
C SER A 552 -24.33 -13.83 -13.48
N GLN A 553 -24.90 -13.64 -12.29
CA GLN A 553 -25.17 -12.31 -11.71
C GLN A 553 -23.89 -11.64 -11.20
N LEU A 554 -22.94 -12.42 -10.70
CA LEU A 554 -21.60 -11.94 -10.34
C LEU A 554 -20.84 -11.48 -11.58
N ARG A 555 -20.87 -12.27 -12.67
CA ARG A 555 -20.31 -11.86 -13.98
C ARG A 555 -20.97 -10.58 -14.50
N GLU A 556 -22.29 -10.46 -14.44
CA GLU A 556 -23.01 -9.25 -14.86
C GLU A 556 -22.73 -8.02 -13.97
N ALA A 557 -22.43 -8.23 -12.68
CA ALA A 557 -22.01 -7.16 -11.77
C ALA A 557 -20.56 -6.70 -12.06
N LEU A 558 -19.67 -7.65 -12.35
CA LEU A 558 -18.26 -7.38 -12.62
C LEU A 558 -17.99 -6.81 -14.03
N ASP A 559 -18.78 -7.15 -15.06
CA ASP A 559 -18.61 -6.63 -16.44
C ASP A 559 -19.06 -5.16 -16.62
N ARG A 560 -19.51 -4.49 -15.54
CA ARG A 560 -20.00 -3.12 -15.58
C ARG A 560 -18.87 -2.12 -15.42
N VAL A 561 -18.61 -1.33 -16.46
CA VAL A 561 -17.68 -0.18 -16.44
C VAL A 561 -17.92 0.71 -15.22
N ARG A 562 -16.96 0.72 -14.29
CA ARG A 562 -17.02 1.51 -13.05
C ARG A 562 -16.60 2.94 -13.33
N THR A 563 -17.35 3.91 -12.82
CA THR A 563 -16.94 5.34 -12.85
C THR A 563 -16.92 5.89 -11.43
N ALA A 564 -16.25 7.03 -11.25
CA ALA A 564 -16.25 7.74 -9.97
C ALA A 564 -17.68 8.01 -9.45
N ASP A 565 -18.62 8.31 -10.35
CA ASP A 565 -19.99 8.65 -9.99
C ASP A 565 -20.84 7.41 -9.65
N THR A 566 -20.62 6.27 -10.33
CA THR A 566 -21.36 5.01 -10.10
C THR A 566 -20.80 4.16 -8.95
N ALA A 567 -19.49 3.86 -8.96
CA ALA A 567 -18.88 2.81 -8.13
C ALA A 567 -17.44 3.16 -7.71
N LYS A 568 -17.24 4.37 -7.14
CA LYS A 568 -15.92 4.83 -6.68
C LYS A 568 -15.28 3.90 -5.64
N LYS A 569 -16.07 3.29 -4.76
CA LYS A 569 -15.61 2.24 -3.84
C LYS A 569 -16.46 1.00 -4.02
N GLN A 570 -15.82 -0.17 -4.00
CA GLN A 570 -16.46 -1.45 -4.26
C GLN A 570 -15.91 -2.50 -3.29
N LEU A 571 -16.78 -3.23 -2.61
CA LEU A 571 -16.42 -4.41 -1.80
C LEU A 571 -16.97 -5.66 -2.49
N ILE A 572 -16.07 -6.57 -2.88
CA ILE A 572 -16.38 -7.90 -3.43
C ILE A 572 -16.10 -8.91 -2.31
N TRP A 573 -17.13 -9.67 -1.91
CA TRP A 573 -16.98 -10.73 -0.91
C TRP A 573 -17.30 -12.09 -1.53
N LEU A 574 -16.37 -13.03 -1.40
CA LEU A 574 -16.49 -14.42 -1.86
C LEU A 574 -16.37 -15.37 -0.64
N PRO A 575 -17.50 -15.81 -0.03
CA PRO A 575 -17.49 -16.78 1.07
C PRO A 575 -17.29 -18.24 0.64
N ARG A 576 -17.28 -18.50 -0.68
CA ARG A 576 -17.01 -19.81 -1.28
C ARG A 576 -16.19 -19.61 -2.55
N VAL A 577 -14.87 -19.48 -2.39
CA VAL A 577 -13.95 -19.28 -3.53
C VAL A 577 -13.81 -20.57 -4.34
N ASP A 578 -13.95 -20.44 -5.65
CA ASP A 578 -13.76 -21.51 -6.64
C ASP A 578 -12.96 -21.00 -7.85
N GLU A 579 -12.50 -21.91 -8.72
CA GLU A 579 -11.76 -21.55 -9.94
C GLU A 579 -12.52 -20.59 -10.86
N GLY A 580 -13.84 -20.79 -11.03
CA GLY A 580 -14.68 -19.92 -11.86
C GLY A 580 -14.81 -18.51 -11.28
N SER A 581 -15.03 -18.38 -9.97
CA SER A 581 -15.02 -17.07 -9.28
C SER A 581 -13.65 -16.39 -9.33
N THR A 582 -12.56 -17.17 -9.19
CA THR A 582 -11.17 -16.69 -9.31
C THR A 582 -10.91 -16.12 -10.70
N ILE A 583 -11.26 -16.86 -11.75
CA ILE A 583 -11.13 -16.45 -13.15
C ILE A 583 -11.97 -15.19 -13.43
N LEU A 584 -13.22 -15.11 -12.95
CA LEU A 584 -14.07 -13.93 -13.13
C LEU A 584 -13.47 -12.66 -12.50
N CYS A 585 -12.99 -12.73 -11.25
CA CYS A 585 -12.37 -11.57 -10.59
C CYS A 585 -11.05 -11.17 -11.27
N CYS A 586 -10.20 -12.13 -11.65
CA CYS A 586 -8.93 -11.83 -12.30
C CYS A 586 -9.10 -11.29 -13.74
N LEU A 587 -10.15 -11.67 -14.46
CA LEU A 587 -10.49 -11.06 -15.76
C LEU A 587 -11.13 -9.67 -15.61
N ALA A 588 -11.80 -9.40 -14.48
CA ALA A 588 -12.42 -8.11 -14.18
C ALA A 588 -11.42 -7.04 -13.69
N ALA A 589 -10.18 -7.42 -13.40
CA ALA A 589 -9.12 -6.53 -12.97
C ALA A 589 -8.39 -5.86 -14.16
N PRO A 590 -7.96 -4.59 -14.05
CA PRO A 590 -7.08 -3.95 -15.02
C PRO A 590 -5.76 -4.69 -15.16
N SER A 591 -5.13 -4.62 -16.34
CA SER A 591 -3.95 -5.42 -16.72
C SER A 591 -2.75 -5.35 -15.75
N GLY A 592 -2.62 -4.27 -14.98
CA GLY A 592 -1.59 -4.15 -13.93
C GLY A 592 -1.97 -4.81 -12.59
N GLU A 593 -3.26 -4.91 -12.26
CA GLU A 593 -3.77 -5.58 -11.04
C GLU A 593 -3.89 -7.10 -11.24
N LYS A 594 -4.19 -7.57 -12.47
CA LYS A 594 -4.34 -8.98 -12.84
C LYS A 594 -3.32 -9.95 -12.20
N PRO A 595 -1.99 -9.74 -12.28
CA PRO A 595 -1.02 -10.65 -11.66
C PRO A 595 -1.08 -10.62 -10.12
N ASN A 596 -1.19 -9.44 -9.51
CA ASN A 596 -1.24 -9.30 -8.05
C ASN A 596 -2.52 -9.96 -7.48
N LEU A 597 -3.64 -9.84 -8.19
CA LEU A 597 -4.90 -10.48 -7.82
C LEU A 597 -4.86 -12.00 -8.02
N SER A 598 -4.26 -12.47 -9.14
CA SER A 598 -4.00 -13.91 -9.39
C SER A 598 -3.24 -14.55 -8.24
N SER A 599 -2.13 -13.93 -7.80
CA SER A 599 -1.33 -14.45 -6.69
C SER A 599 -2.05 -14.36 -5.33
N PHE A 600 -2.98 -13.42 -5.12
CA PHE A 600 -3.81 -13.36 -3.91
C PHE A 600 -4.81 -14.52 -3.83
N PHE A 601 -5.47 -14.88 -4.94
CA PHE A 601 -6.33 -16.06 -5.02
C PHE A 601 -5.54 -17.37 -4.84
N ASP A 602 -4.35 -17.45 -5.41
CA ASP A 602 -3.44 -18.60 -5.23
C ASP A 602 -3.00 -18.79 -3.77
N ARG A 603 -2.52 -17.71 -3.12
CA ARG A 603 -2.21 -17.70 -1.68
C ARG A 603 -3.40 -18.15 -0.83
N HIS A 604 -4.62 -17.75 -1.19
CA HIS A 604 -5.84 -18.20 -0.52
C HIS A 604 -6.11 -19.70 -0.72
N CYS A 605 -5.93 -20.21 -1.94
CA CYS A 605 -6.12 -21.63 -2.26
C CYS A 605 -5.12 -22.52 -1.49
N LYS A 606 -3.87 -22.08 -1.43
CA LYS A 606 -2.76 -22.72 -0.67
C LYS A 606 -2.81 -22.47 0.83
N ALA A 607 -3.70 -21.59 1.30
CA ALA A 607 -3.82 -21.15 2.69
C ALA A 607 -2.50 -20.58 3.27
N GLU A 608 -1.80 -19.77 2.48
CA GLU A 608 -0.57 -19.09 2.88
C GLU A 608 -0.86 -17.88 3.78
N LYS A 609 0.07 -17.56 4.69
CA LYS A 609 -0.04 -16.41 5.61
C LYS A 609 0.82 -15.26 5.10
N TYR A 610 0.19 -14.16 4.77
CA TYR A 610 0.82 -13.09 3.99
C TYR A 610 0.41 -11.70 4.48
N LEU A 611 1.33 -10.74 4.31
CA LEU A 611 1.12 -9.33 4.52
C LEU A 611 1.88 -8.56 3.44
N LEU A 612 1.16 -7.71 2.71
CA LEU A 612 1.69 -6.63 1.88
C LEU A 612 1.03 -5.33 2.33
N ASP A 613 1.80 -4.26 2.37
CA ASP A 613 1.31 -2.91 2.66
C ASP A 613 2.20 -1.92 1.90
N ASP A 614 1.88 -1.70 0.62
CA ASP A 614 2.60 -0.77 -0.27
C ASP A 614 1.79 0.52 -0.43
N VAL A 615 2.41 1.63 -0.08
CA VAL A 615 1.77 2.94 0.03
C VAL A 615 2.72 3.97 -0.57
N ALA A 616 2.27 4.65 -1.63
CA ALA A 616 3.06 5.63 -2.35
C ALA A 616 2.25 6.91 -2.59
N SER A 617 2.42 7.90 -1.71
CA SER A 617 1.65 9.16 -1.74
C SER A 617 1.84 9.92 -3.04
N VAL A 618 3.04 9.88 -3.63
CA VAL A 618 3.39 10.55 -4.90
C VAL A 618 2.72 9.89 -6.10
N LEU A 619 2.50 8.58 -6.06
CA LEU A 619 1.77 7.85 -7.11
C LEU A 619 0.25 7.82 -6.84
N ASN A 620 -0.17 8.20 -5.63
CA ASN A 620 -1.53 8.03 -5.12
C ASN A 620 -2.00 6.57 -5.18
N ILE A 621 -1.09 5.64 -4.87
CA ILE A 621 -1.34 4.20 -4.77
C ILE A 621 -1.43 3.79 -3.30
N TRP A 622 -2.33 2.85 -3.02
CA TRP A 622 -2.45 2.14 -1.75
C TRP A 622 -2.86 0.69 -2.01
N GLU A 623 -1.92 -0.23 -1.87
CA GLU A 623 -2.15 -1.67 -1.87
C GLU A 623 -1.97 -2.23 -0.45
N THR A 624 -2.99 -2.91 0.08
CA THR A 624 -2.88 -3.61 1.37
C THR A 624 -3.47 -5.01 1.20
N GLU A 625 -2.67 -6.05 1.43
CA GLU A 625 -3.10 -7.45 1.39
C GLU A 625 -2.78 -8.12 2.72
N PHE A 626 -3.77 -8.78 3.33
CA PHE A 626 -3.60 -9.49 4.58
C PHE A 626 -4.27 -10.86 4.50
N HIS A 627 -3.51 -11.92 4.80
CA HIS A 627 -3.96 -13.30 4.71
C HIS A 627 -3.55 -14.10 5.95
N LEU A 628 -4.53 -14.78 6.56
CA LEU A 628 -4.34 -15.71 7.67
C LEU A 628 -4.95 -17.07 7.33
N SER A 629 -4.43 -18.12 7.94
CA SER A 629 -4.98 -19.47 7.84
C SER A 629 -4.83 -20.19 9.17
N TYR A 630 -5.81 -21.03 9.51
CA TYR A 630 -5.90 -21.67 10.81
C TYR A 630 -6.69 -22.97 10.73
N TYR A 631 -6.50 -23.85 11.71
CA TYR A 631 -7.24 -25.11 11.78
C TYR A 631 -8.62 -24.93 12.42
N GLN A 632 -9.61 -25.68 11.93
CA GLN A 632 -10.99 -25.70 12.43
C GLN A 632 -11.51 -27.15 12.52
N LEU A 633 -12.42 -27.40 13.46
CA LEU A 633 -13.18 -28.65 13.55
C LEU A 633 -14.40 -28.61 12.62
N VAL A 634 -14.58 -29.67 11.84
CA VAL A 634 -15.65 -29.79 10.84
C VAL A 634 -16.39 -31.12 11.05
N ASP A 635 -17.71 -31.12 10.86
CA ASP A 635 -18.47 -32.37 10.82
C ASP A 635 -18.19 -33.13 9.50
N ARG A 636 -18.04 -34.46 9.57
CA ARG A 636 -17.84 -35.32 8.41
C ARG A 636 -19.17 -35.53 7.67
N PRO A 637 -19.22 -35.38 6.34
CA PRO A 637 -20.46 -35.52 5.58
C PRO A 637 -20.98 -36.97 5.63
N ARG A 638 -22.28 -37.13 5.91
CA ARG A 638 -22.96 -38.44 5.96
C ARG A 638 -23.40 -38.91 4.55
N SER A 639 -22.46 -39.00 3.63
CA SER A 639 -22.65 -39.54 2.27
C SER A 639 -22.24 -41.02 2.18
N LYS A 640 -22.84 -41.75 1.24
CA LYS A 640 -22.62 -43.20 1.09
C LYS A 640 -21.47 -43.48 0.12
N GLY A 641 -20.44 -44.16 0.63
CA GLY A 641 -19.76 -45.22 -0.13
C GLY A 641 -19.01 -44.82 -1.39
N GLU A 642 -18.13 -43.82 -1.32
CA GLU A 642 -16.95 -43.75 -2.19
C GLU A 642 -15.77 -43.19 -1.38
N ALA A 643 -14.59 -43.75 -1.57
CA ALA A 643 -13.41 -43.45 -0.76
C ALA A 643 -12.49 -42.48 -1.51
N ASP A 644 -12.51 -41.21 -1.15
CA ASP A 644 -11.43 -40.28 -1.49
C ASP A 644 -10.26 -40.56 -0.53
N GLU A 645 -9.23 -41.29 -1.02
CA GLU A 645 -8.10 -41.79 -0.23
C GLU A 645 -7.07 -40.70 0.15
N ARG A 646 -7.56 -39.57 0.65
CA ARG A 646 -6.77 -38.44 1.17
C ARG A 646 -7.13 -38.14 2.62
N MET A 647 -6.77 -39.07 3.51
CA MET A 647 -6.72 -38.79 4.96
C MET A 647 -5.86 -37.55 5.22
N SER A 648 -6.36 -36.61 6.01
CA SER A 648 -5.55 -35.48 6.49
C SER A 648 -4.37 -36.02 7.32
N PRO A 649 -3.13 -35.48 7.21
CA PRO A 649 -1.97 -35.91 8.01
C PRO A 649 -2.05 -35.69 9.53
N LEU A 650 -3.25 -35.40 10.06
CA LEU A 650 -3.56 -35.01 11.44
C LEU A 650 -4.77 -35.79 11.99
N GLU A 651 -5.29 -36.82 11.30
CA GLU A 651 -6.35 -37.67 11.84
C GLU A 651 -5.77 -38.74 12.76
N VAL A 652 -6.24 -38.78 14.01
CA VAL A 652 -5.96 -39.86 14.97
C VAL A 652 -7.15 -40.82 14.95
N ASP A 653 -6.93 -42.11 15.20
CA ASP A 653 -8.07 -42.97 15.50
C ASP A 653 -8.76 -42.45 16.77
N GLY A 654 -10.07 -42.24 16.70
CA GLY A 654 -10.86 -41.64 17.78
C GLY A 654 -10.73 -40.12 18.04
N PHE A 655 -9.85 -39.35 17.39
CA PHE A 655 -9.79 -37.88 17.54
C PHE A 655 -9.73 -37.14 16.18
N PRO A 656 -10.60 -36.15 15.91
CA PRO A 656 -11.56 -35.50 16.81
C PRO A 656 -12.88 -36.25 17.05
N GLY A 657 -12.98 -37.50 16.60
CA GLY A 657 -14.14 -38.38 16.77
C GLY A 657 -14.70 -38.83 15.42
N LYS A 658 -15.46 -39.92 15.39
CA LYS A 658 -15.86 -40.57 14.12
C LYS A 658 -16.67 -39.66 13.19
N ASP A 659 -17.52 -38.78 13.74
CA ASP A 659 -18.34 -37.81 13.00
C ASP A 659 -17.62 -36.46 12.70
N LYS A 660 -16.33 -36.27 13.03
CA LYS A 660 -15.60 -35.00 12.81
C LYS A 660 -14.24 -35.17 12.13
N LYS A 661 -13.75 -34.12 11.48
CA LYS A 661 -12.38 -33.99 10.95
C LYS A 661 -11.74 -32.67 11.37
N ILE A 662 -10.42 -32.58 11.27
CA ILE A 662 -9.67 -31.31 11.30
C ILE A 662 -9.42 -30.89 9.84
N ASP A 663 -9.69 -29.62 9.55
CA ASP A 663 -9.49 -29.02 8.22
C ASP A 663 -8.90 -27.60 8.36
N ARG A 664 -8.38 -27.03 7.27
CA ARG A 664 -7.73 -25.70 7.29
C ARG A 664 -8.64 -24.64 6.68
N ALA A 665 -9.05 -23.68 7.50
CA ALA A 665 -9.69 -22.47 7.04
C ALA A 665 -8.62 -21.47 6.54
N ALA A 666 -9.01 -20.64 5.57
CA ALA A 666 -8.21 -19.52 5.09
C ALA A 666 -9.11 -18.28 4.98
N VAL A 667 -8.60 -17.12 5.36
CA VAL A 667 -9.31 -15.85 5.23
C VAL A 667 -8.30 -14.75 4.89
N GLY A 668 -8.66 -13.88 3.95
CA GLY A 668 -7.85 -12.70 3.67
C GLY A 668 -8.59 -11.62 2.91
N PHE A 669 -8.06 -10.41 2.95
CA PHE A 669 -8.54 -9.29 2.15
C PHE A 669 -7.41 -8.60 1.41
N ARG A 670 -7.74 -8.03 0.25
CA ARG A 670 -6.87 -7.22 -0.58
C ARG A 670 -7.58 -5.92 -0.94
N PHE A 671 -7.01 -4.79 -0.54
CA PHE A 671 -7.35 -3.47 -1.04
C PHE A 671 -6.40 -3.09 -2.17
N ASP A 672 -6.97 -2.61 -3.27
CA ASP A 672 -6.31 -1.72 -4.24
C ASP A 672 -7.05 -0.37 -4.24
N GLY A 673 -6.34 0.74 -4.43
CA GLY A 673 -6.97 2.05 -4.45
C GLY A 673 -6.06 3.23 -4.22
N ASP A 674 -6.67 4.35 -3.84
CA ASP A 674 -6.00 5.64 -3.73
C ASP A 674 -5.50 5.97 -2.31
N PHE A 675 -4.44 6.77 -2.24
CA PHE A 675 -3.84 7.21 -0.97
C PHE A 675 -4.84 7.98 -0.09
N PHE A 676 -5.80 8.69 -0.69
CA PHE A 676 -6.75 9.56 0.00
C PHE A 676 -8.06 8.90 0.48
N ASP A 677 -8.24 7.58 0.31
CA ASP A 677 -9.52 6.87 0.63
C ASP A 677 -10.75 7.53 -0.05
N ARG A 678 -10.61 7.85 -1.33
CA ARG A 678 -11.72 8.27 -2.20
C ARG A 678 -12.19 7.14 -3.11
N TYR A 679 -11.25 6.32 -3.58
CA TYR A 679 -11.43 5.30 -4.60
C TYR A 679 -10.73 4.00 -4.19
N TRP A 680 -11.44 2.87 -4.18
CA TRP A 680 -10.81 1.55 -3.95
C TRP A 680 -11.67 0.37 -4.42
N THR A 681 -11.02 -0.76 -4.58
CA THR A 681 -11.60 -2.11 -4.63
C THR A 681 -11.13 -2.88 -3.41
N CYS A 682 -12.04 -3.56 -2.72
CA CYS A 682 -11.72 -4.48 -1.64
C CYS A 682 -12.19 -5.88 -2.05
N HIS A 683 -11.27 -6.81 -2.26
CA HIS A 683 -11.57 -8.23 -2.39
C HIS A 683 -11.46 -8.87 -1.00
N PHE A 684 -12.52 -9.52 -0.52
CA PHE A 684 -12.54 -10.26 0.75
C PHE A 684 -12.90 -11.72 0.48
N LEU A 685 -11.96 -12.62 0.80
CA LEU A 685 -12.05 -14.06 0.53
C LEU A 685 -12.16 -14.83 1.84
N GLU A 686 -13.14 -15.72 1.93
CA GLU A 686 -13.26 -16.68 3.04
C GLU A 686 -13.37 -18.10 2.48
N ARG A 687 -12.58 -19.02 3.06
CA ARG A 687 -12.68 -20.46 2.87
C ARG A 687 -12.89 -21.09 4.24
N ARG A 688 -14.14 -21.48 4.52
CA ARG A 688 -14.54 -22.17 5.75
C ARG A 688 -15.05 -23.58 5.44
N PRO A 689 -14.29 -24.62 5.75
CA PRO A 689 -14.76 -26.00 5.66
C PRO A 689 -16.06 -26.20 6.46
N GLY A 690 -17.13 -26.64 5.79
CA GLY A 690 -18.47 -26.85 6.38
C GLY A 690 -19.52 -25.77 6.06
N ASP A 691 -19.10 -24.59 5.59
CA ASP A 691 -20.02 -23.48 5.23
C ASP A 691 -20.92 -23.81 4.01
N ASP A 692 -20.65 -24.91 3.29
CA ASP A 692 -21.39 -25.36 2.10
C ASP A 692 -22.90 -25.50 2.34
N SER A 693 -23.29 -25.82 3.57
CA SER A 693 -24.68 -26.03 4.00
C SER A 693 -25.46 -24.75 4.31
N LEU A 694 -24.79 -23.59 4.44
CA LEU A 694 -25.43 -22.30 4.74
C LEU A 694 -26.31 -21.81 3.57
N ASN A 695 -27.43 -21.12 3.88
CA ASN A 695 -28.32 -20.54 2.87
C ASN A 695 -27.94 -19.08 2.52
N GLU A 696 -28.47 -18.58 1.40
CA GLU A 696 -28.29 -17.20 0.92
C GLU A 696 -28.43 -16.16 2.07
N LYS A 697 -29.46 -16.27 2.90
CA LYS A 697 -29.75 -15.32 3.99
C LYS A 697 -28.79 -15.40 5.18
N ASP A 698 -28.18 -16.55 5.43
CA ASP A 698 -27.22 -16.72 6.54
C ASP A 698 -25.92 -15.98 6.19
N LEU A 699 -25.53 -16.05 4.91
CA LEU A 699 -24.39 -15.31 4.35
C LEU A 699 -24.68 -13.80 4.33
N GLU A 700 -25.87 -13.37 3.91
CA GLU A 700 -26.29 -11.95 3.97
C GLU A 700 -26.24 -11.42 5.41
N THR A 701 -26.74 -12.20 6.37
CA THR A 701 -26.72 -11.85 7.80
C THR A 701 -25.28 -11.75 8.32
N ARG A 702 -24.40 -12.70 7.98
CA ARG A 702 -22.98 -12.68 8.39
C ARG A 702 -22.27 -11.42 7.90
N LEU A 703 -22.36 -11.08 6.62
CA LEU A 703 -21.72 -9.85 6.13
C LEU A 703 -22.37 -8.58 6.72
N GLN A 704 -23.69 -8.59 6.96
CA GLN A 704 -24.38 -7.49 7.64
C GLN A 704 -23.87 -7.29 9.08
N GLU A 705 -23.51 -8.36 9.79
CA GLU A 705 -22.97 -8.29 11.15
C GLU A 705 -21.50 -7.86 11.21
N ILE A 706 -20.68 -8.26 10.22
CA ILE A 706 -19.31 -7.75 10.02
C ILE A 706 -19.34 -6.25 9.72
N ILE A 707 -20.22 -5.81 8.82
CA ILE A 707 -20.26 -4.44 8.29
C ILE A 707 -20.98 -3.45 9.24
N PHE A 708 -22.04 -3.89 9.93
CA PHE A 708 -22.85 -3.05 10.83
C PHE A 708 -22.76 -3.54 12.29
N ASP A 709 -21.52 -3.70 12.75
CA ASP A 709 -21.12 -4.20 14.07
C ASP A 709 -21.98 -3.65 15.22
N LYS A 710 -22.57 -4.58 15.98
CA LYS A 710 -23.45 -4.35 17.13
C LYS A 710 -22.73 -3.68 18.31
N ARG A 711 -21.40 -3.73 18.38
CA ARG A 711 -20.56 -3.08 19.42
C ARG A 711 -20.45 -1.57 19.24
N LEU A 712 -20.67 -1.05 18.03
CA LEU A 712 -20.66 0.39 17.77
C LEU A 712 -21.94 1.04 18.33
N PRO A 713 -21.88 2.28 18.85
CA PRO A 713 -23.07 2.99 19.33
C PRO A 713 -24.17 3.04 18.27
N LYS A 714 -25.45 2.98 18.65
CA LYS A 714 -26.56 2.98 17.67
C LYS A 714 -26.47 4.13 16.65
N ALA A 715 -26.16 5.34 17.12
CA ALA A 715 -25.96 6.53 16.29
C ALA A 715 -24.76 6.44 15.32
N ASP A 716 -23.85 5.49 15.50
CA ASP A 716 -22.74 5.17 14.60
C ASP A 716 -23.06 3.93 13.73
N ARG A 717 -23.73 2.91 14.28
CA ARG A 717 -24.20 1.71 13.58
C ARG A 717 -25.19 2.01 12.45
N ASP A 718 -26.05 3.03 12.61
CA ASP A 718 -26.99 3.44 11.57
C ASP A 718 -26.29 4.10 10.35
N LYS A 719 -24.98 4.43 10.45
CA LYS A 719 -24.17 5.02 9.37
C LYS A 719 -23.36 3.92 8.65
N PRO A 720 -23.23 3.95 7.31
CA PRO A 720 -22.33 3.04 6.60
C PRO A 720 -20.87 3.46 6.78
N LEU A 721 -20.30 3.16 7.95
CA LEU A 721 -18.94 3.56 8.33
C LEU A 721 -17.85 2.78 7.58
N TRP A 722 -18.14 1.52 7.21
CA TRP A 722 -17.31 0.64 6.37
C TRP A 722 -16.82 1.28 5.06
N ARG A 723 -17.50 2.32 4.57
CA ARG A 723 -17.10 3.10 3.38
C ARG A 723 -15.78 3.87 3.56
N GLN A 724 -15.14 3.82 4.73
CA GLN A 724 -13.78 4.30 5.00
C GLN A 724 -12.88 3.06 5.13
N ARG A 725 -11.84 2.95 4.28
CA ARG A 725 -10.91 1.81 4.23
C ARG A 725 -10.40 1.39 5.61
N LYS A 726 -9.85 2.31 6.42
CA LYS A 726 -9.33 2.02 7.77
C LYS A 726 -10.39 1.44 8.71
N VAL A 727 -11.68 1.76 8.53
CA VAL A 727 -12.77 1.15 9.32
C VAL A 727 -13.05 -0.27 8.84
N LEU A 728 -13.09 -0.51 7.51
CA LEU A 728 -13.29 -1.85 6.96
C LEU A 728 -12.10 -2.78 7.25
N GLU A 729 -10.85 -2.32 7.09
CA GLU A 729 -9.64 -3.03 7.52
C GLU A 729 -9.75 -3.53 8.97
N LEU A 730 -10.20 -2.67 9.89
CA LEU A 730 -10.34 -3.01 11.31
C LEU A 730 -11.50 -3.99 11.57
N LEU A 731 -12.63 -3.87 10.86
CA LEU A 731 -13.77 -4.78 10.98
C LEU A 731 -13.44 -6.18 10.45
N LEU A 732 -12.82 -6.27 9.26
CA LEU A 732 -12.39 -7.54 8.67
C LEU A 732 -11.32 -8.22 9.54
N PHE A 733 -10.35 -7.46 10.06
CA PHE A 733 -9.35 -8.00 10.97
C PHE A 733 -9.95 -8.52 12.29
N ASP A 734 -10.88 -7.79 12.92
CA ASP A 734 -11.53 -8.20 14.16
C ASP A 734 -12.32 -9.51 13.99
N HIS A 735 -13.01 -9.65 12.84
CA HIS A 735 -13.68 -10.86 12.39
C HIS A 735 -12.70 -12.03 12.19
N MET A 736 -11.64 -11.83 11.42
CA MET A 736 -10.58 -12.84 11.19
C MET A 736 -9.96 -13.37 12.48
N VAL A 737 -9.59 -12.47 13.41
CA VAL A 737 -8.99 -12.87 14.70
C VAL A 737 -10.02 -13.53 15.61
N SER A 738 -11.29 -13.10 15.58
CA SER A 738 -12.40 -13.75 16.29
C SER A 738 -12.55 -15.21 15.87
N ASP A 739 -12.61 -15.45 14.56
CA ASP A 739 -12.90 -16.74 13.96
C ASP A 739 -11.78 -17.75 14.23
N MET A 740 -10.53 -17.31 14.11
CA MET A 740 -9.36 -18.09 14.50
C MET A 740 -9.34 -18.38 16.02
N THR A 741 -9.63 -17.38 16.85
CA THR A 741 -9.66 -17.55 18.32
C THR A 741 -10.75 -18.52 18.75
N GLN A 742 -11.94 -18.48 18.13
CA GLN A 742 -12.99 -19.48 18.37
C GLN A 742 -12.54 -20.87 17.95
N SER A 743 -12.04 -21.03 16.72
CA SER A 743 -11.63 -22.33 16.16
C SER A 743 -10.51 -23.00 16.99
N ALA A 744 -9.53 -22.22 17.45
CA ALA A 744 -8.46 -22.70 18.32
C ALA A 744 -8.95 -23.12 19.71
N ASN A 745 -9.93 -22.40 20.30
CA ASN A 745 -10.53 -22.81 21.56
C ASN A 745 -11.39 -24.07 21.40
N GLU A 746 -12.15 -24.21 20.30
CA GLU A 746 -12.92 -25.43 20.01
C GLU A 746 -12.02 -26.67 19.87
N LEU A 747 -10.87 -26.54 19.19
CA LEU A 747 -9.84 -27.58 19.12
C LEU A 747 -9.26 -27.94 20.50
N LEU A 748 -8.94 -26.94 21.33
CA LEU A 748 -8.40 -27.15 22.68
C LEU A 748 -9.40 -27.87 23.61
N GLU A 749 -10.66 -27.45 23.62
CA GLU A 749 -11.66 -28.08 24.49
C GLU A 749 -12.06 -29.48 23.97
N ALA A 750 -11.97 -29.75 22.65
CA ALA A 750 -12.08 -31.09 22.11
C ALA A 750 -10.91 -32.00 22.56
N ALA A 751 -9.67 -31.49 22.53
CA ALA A 751 -8.48 -32.23 22.98
C ALA A 751 -8.59 -32.62 24.48
N LYS A 752 -9.01 -31.68 25.33
CA LYS A 752 -9.32 -31.97 26.74
C LYS A 752 -10.44 -33.00 26.91
N ALA A 753 -11.50 -32.91 26.10
CA ALA A 753 -12.62 -33.84 26.17
C ALA A 753 -12.24 -35.28 25.80
N LYS A 754 -11.27 -35.47 24.89
CA LYS A 754 -10.67 -36.78 24.57
C LYS A 754 -9.90 -37.36 25.76
N VAL A 755 -8.96 -36.59 26.33
CA VAL A 755 -8.18 -36.99 27.51
C VAL A 755 -9.08 -37.34 28.71
N GLN A 756 -10.18 -36.60 28.93
CA GLN A 756 -11.19 -36.92 29.97
C GLN A 756 -11.95 -38.23 29.71
N GLN A 757 -12.17 -38.59 28.44
CA GLN A 757 -12.83 -39.84 28.06
C GLN A 757 -11.89 -41.04 28.26
N ASP A 758 -10.62 -40.89 27.89
CA ASP A 758 -9.60 -41.95 28.00
C ASP A 758 -9.27 -42.26 29.47
N LEU A 759 -9.29 -41.24 30.34
CA LEU A 759 -9.21 -41.38 31.80
C LEU A 759 -10.49 -41.92 32.46
N GLY A 760 -11.53 -42.28 31.68
CA GLY A 760 -12.76 -42.90 32.18
C GLY A 760 -13.68 -41.97 32.99
N VAL A 761 -13.44 -40.65 32.98
CA VAL A 761 -14.18 -39.68 33.82
C VAL A 761 -15.63 -39.49 33.37
N ARG A 762 -15.93 -39.77 32.09
CA ARG A 762 -17.28 -39.70 31.52
C ARG A 762 -18.04 -41.03 31.63
N ARG A 763 -18.78 -41.21 32.73
CA ARG A 763 -20.10 -41.85 32.66
C ARG A 763 -21.16 -40.78 32.35
N GLY A 764 -22.22 -41.16 31.65
CA GLY A 764 -23.27 -40.22 31.23
C GLY A 764 -24.07 -39.68 32.41
N ASP A 765 -24.20 -38.35 32.49
CA ASP A 765 -25.47 -37.65 32.18
C ASP A 765 -25.39 -36.13 32.50
N ASP A 766 -24.44 -35.70 33.34
CA ASP A 766 -24.28 -34.30 33.82
C ASP A 766 -23.64 -33.31 32.80
N ALA A 767 -24.12 -33.31 31.55
CA ALA A 767 -23.69 -32.34 30.53
C ALA A 767 -24.10 -30.88 30.84
N ALA A 768 -25.06 -30.67 31.75
CA ALA A 768 -25.64 -29.35 32.03
C ALA A 768 -24.81 -28.46 32.98
N VAL A 769 -24.05 -29.05 33.91
CA VAL A 769 -23.44 -28.28 35.02
C VAL A 769 -22.16 -27.54 34.60
N LEU A 770 -21.40 -28.08 33.65
CA LEU A 770 -20.06 -27.57 33.27
C LEU A 770 -20.08 -26.21 32.54
N LYS A 771 -21.20 -25.81 31.94
CA LYS A 771 -21.27 -24.61 31.07
C LYS A 771 -21.21 -23.27 31.83
N ALA A 772 -21.13 -23.29 33.17
CA ALA A 772 -21.27 -22.11 34.02
C ALA A 772 -19.98 -21.61 34.71
N ARG A 773 -18.85 -22.33 34.64
CA ARG A 773 -17.62 -22.02 35.45
C ARG A 773 -16.26 -22.24 34.76
N SER A 774 -16.21 -22.20 33.43
CA SER A 774 -14.99 -22.38 32.59
C SER A 774 -13.68 -21.90 33.24
N ASP A 775 -13.61 -20.60 33.59
CA ASP A 775 -12.33 -19.91 33.71
C ASP A 775 -11.60 -20.12 35.05
N THR A 776 -12.26 -20.70 36.05
CA THR A 776 -11.64 -21.13 37.32
C THR A 776 -11.58 -22.65 37.47
N LEU A 777 -12.19 -23.41 36.55
CA LEU A 777 -12.14 -24.87 36.53
C LEU A 777 -11.07 -25.42 35.58
N SER A 778 -10.61 -24.66 34.59
CA SER A 778 -9.54 -25.11 33.68
C SER A 778 -8.23 -25.40 34.43
N ASP A 779 -7.84 -24.55 35.39
CA ASP A 779 -6.63 -24.74 36.18
C ASP A 779 -6.79 -25.89 37.19
N ALA A 780 -7.95 -25.95 37.86
CA ALA A 780 -8.31 -27.05 38.76
C ALA A 780 -8.44 -28.41 38.03
N LEU A 781 -8.72 -28.41 36.72
CA LEU A 781 -8.72 -29.63 35.90
C LEU A 781 -7.30 -30.10 35.58
N THR A 782 -6.35 -29.19 35.34
CA THR A 782 -4.91 -29.52 35.25
C THR A 782 -4.42 -30.16 36.56
N ASP A 783 -4.80 -29.58 37.71
CA ASP A 783 -4.56 -30.19 39.02
C ASP A 783 -5.29 -31.54 39.20
N SER A 784 -6.47 -31.74 38.63
CA SER A 784 -7.19 -33.03 38.71
C SER A 784 -6.54 -34.14 37.86
N ILE A 785 -5.95 -33.81 36.70
CA ILE A 785 -5.20 -34.76 35.86
C ILE A 785 -3.96 -35.27 36.63
N SER A 786 -3.44 -34.52 37.61
CA SER A 786 -2.37 -35.00 38.50
C SER A 786 -2.81 -36.13 39.44
N LEU A 787 -4.09 -36.21 39.83
CA LEU A 787 -4.57 -37.10 40.89
C LEU A 787 -4.88 -38.53 40.43
N PHE A 788 -5.08 -38.77 39.13
CA PHE A 788 -5.39 -40.11 38.62
C PHE A 788 -4.16 -41.03 38.66
N ARG A 789 -4.39 -42.29 39.07
CA ARG A 789 -3.39 -43.35 39.07
C ARG A 789 -3.62 -44.22 37.83
N ILE A 790 -2.59 -44.39 37.02
CA ILE A 790 -2.63 -45.14 35.76
C ILE A 790 -1.92 -46.49 35.96
N ASP A 791 -2.51 -47.53 35.39
CA ASP A 791 -1.95 -48.89 35.37
C ASP A 791 -1.33 -49.21 34.00
N SER A 792 -0.44 -50.22 33.97
CA SER A 792 0.43 -50.52 32.82
C SER A 792 -0.33 -50.73 31.52
N ASP A 793 -1.37 -51.57 31.55
CA ASP A 793 -2.14 -51.93 30.35
C ASP A 793 -2.92 -50.72 29.81
N ALA A 794 -3.42 -49.86 30.71
CA ALA A 794 -4.09 -48.62 30.34
C ALA A 794 -3.11 -47.64 29.68
N TYR A 795 -1.93 -47.41 30.28
CA TYR A 795 -0.88 -46.57 29.69
C TYR A 795 -0.51 -47.04 28.28
N LEU A 796 -0.31 -48.34 28.09
CA LEU A 796 0.01 -48.90 26.77
C LEU A 796 -1.12 -48.66 25.75
N SER A 797 -2.39 -48.66 26.16
CA SER A 797 -3.52 -48.45 25.24
C SER A 797 -3.66 -47.02 24.71
N PHE A 798 -3.38 -45.98 25.52
CA PHE A 798 -3.59 -44.58 25.10
C PHE A 798 -2.30 -43.79 24.80
N ARG A 799 -1.11 -44.35 25.07
CA ARG A 799 0.19 -43.68 24.86
C ARG A 799 0.37 -43.17 23.43
N GLU A 800 -0.03 -43.95 22.42
CA GLU A 800 0.16 -43.57 21.01
C GLU A 800 -0.83 -42.48 20.59
N GLU A 801 -2.09 -42.56 21.04
CA GLU A 801 -3.10 -41.53 20.81
C GLU A 801 -2.71 -40.19 21.47
N TRP A 802 -2.20 -40.23 22.71
CA TRP A 802 -1.79 -39.03 23.45
C TRP A 802 -0.53 -38.39 22.88
N ALA A 803 0.45 -39.17 22.42
CA ALA A 803 1.62 -38.64 21.71
C ALA A 803 1.24 -38.02 20.34
N MET A 804 0.20 -38.53 19.68
CA MET A 804 -0.32 -37.90 18.46
C MET A 804 -1.11 -36.62 18.78
N LEU A 805 -1.87 -36.59 19.88
CA LEU A 805 -2.57 -35.39 20.35
C LEU A 805 -1.59 -34.27 20.76
N GLU A 806 -0.50 -34.62 21.45
CA GLU A 806 0.63 -33.71 21.74
C GLU A 806 1.18 -33.08 20.46
N ARG A 807 1.44 -33.90 19.42
CA ARG A 807 1.91 -33.41 18.12
C ARG A 807 0.90 -32.49 17.42
N ILE A 808 -0.40 -32.76 17.52
CA ILE A 808 -1.46 -31.88 16.98
C ILE A 808 -1.50 -30.55 17.74
N LEU A 809 -1.35 -30.56 19.07
CA LEU A 809 -1.28 -29.35 19.89
C LEU A 809 -0.02 -28.52 19.57
N GLN A 810 1.12 -29.17 19.32
CA GLN A 810 2.34 -28.51 18.86
C GLN A 810 2.14 -27.83 17.50
N VAL A 811 1.61 -28.55 16.49
CA VAL A 811 1.34 -27.97 15.16
C VAL A 811 0.36 -26.81 15.24
N LEU A 812 -0.66 -26.90 16.10
CA LEU A 812 -1.59 -25.79 16.35
C LEU A 812 -0.89 -24.60 17.04
N GLU A 813 0.02 -24.84 17.98
CA GLU A 813 0.79 -23.76 18.61
C GLU A 813 1.74 -23.06 17.64
N GLU A 814 2.41 -23.81 16.76
CA GLU A 814 3.30 -23.32 15.70
C GLU A 814 2.51 -22.52 14.65
N ASP A 815 1.37 -23.04 14.18
CA ASP A 815 0.48 -22.35 13.22
C ASP A 815 -0.05 -21.03 13.80
N LEU A 816 -0.46 -21.02 15.08
CA LEU A 816 -0.85 -19.80 15.81
C LEU A 816 0.33 -18.85 16.08
N SER A 817 1.56 -19.36 16.21
CA SER A 817 2.76 -18.53 16.36
C SER A 817 3.01 -17.70 15.10
N GLU A 818 2.98 -18.34 13.93
CA GLU A 818 3.15 -17.69 12.63
C GLU A 818 2.02 -16.68 12.34
N ASN A 819 0.77 -17.00 12.70
CA ASN A 819 -0.35 -16.05 12.62
C ASN A 819 -0.12 -14.82 13.50
N LEU A 820 0.37 -14.99 14.74
CA LEU A 820 0.72 -13.89 15.64
C LEU A 820 1.87 -13.03 15.11
N GLU A 821 2.85 -13.62 14.43
CA GLU A 821 3.91 -12.85 13.76
C GLU A 821 3.33 -11.92 12.67
N LYS A 822 2.50 -12.43 11.75
CA LYS A 822 1.85 -11.57 10.73
C LYS A 822 0.94 -10.51 11.35
N ILE A 823 0.25 -10.84 12.44
CA ILE A 823 -0.55 -9.89 13.24
C ILE A 823 0.33 -8.79 13.85
N SER A 824 1.52 -9.11 14.33
CA SER A 824 2.44 -8.11 14.90
C SER A 824 2.96 -7.13 13.84
N SER A 825 3.31 -7.61 12.64
CA SER A 825 3.67 -6.76 11.51
C SER A 825 2.48 -5.91 11.03
N TRP A 826 1.27 -6.48 11.00
CA TRP A 826 0.05 -5.72 10.72
C TRP A 826 -0.17 -4.59 11.75
N GLN A 827 0.10 -4.81 13.03
CA GLN A 827 0.01 -3.76 14.05
C GLN A 827 1.09 -2.67 13.89
N GLN A 828 2.30 -3.03 13.46
CA GLN A 828 3.45 -2.11 13.30
C GLN A 828 3.40 -1.27 12.01
N ARG A 829 2.67 -1.71 10.97
CA ARG A 829 2.65 -1.09 9.63
C ARG A 829 2.48 0.44 9.60
N GLU A 830 1.71 1.02 10.53
CA GLU A 830 1.49 2.47 10.56
C GLU A 830 2.70 3.27 11.09
N GLU A 831 3.61 2.61 11.80
CA GLU A 831 4.93 3.13 12.18
C GLU A 831 5.94 2.91 11.03
N ASP A 832 5.93 1.75 10.39
CA ASP A 832 6.81 1.39 9.26
C ASP A 832 6.64 2.31 8.04
N ARG A 833 5.39 2.74 7.72
CA ARG A 833 5.08 3.76 6.69
C ARG A 833 5.74 5.12 6.95
N GLY A 834 6.23 5.39 8.16
CA GLY A 834 6.88 6.65 8.53
C GLY A 834 6.03 7.90 8.21
N PRO A 835 6.47 8.77 7.27
CA PRO A 835 5.72 9.98 6.89
C PRO A 835 4.50 9.71 5.98
N GLU A 836 4.40 8.54 5.34
CA GLU A 836 3.40 8.23 4.30
C GLU A 836 2.04 7.83 4.91
N ARG A 837 1.48 8.72 5.73
CA ARG A 837 0.21 8.52 6.46
C ARG A 837 -0.99 9.14 5.74
N PRO A 838 -2.14 8.45 5.65
CA PRO A 838 -3.29 8.92 4.87
C PRO A 838 -3.86 10.23 5.44
N ARG A 839 -4.01 11.24 4.58
CA ARG A 839 -4.43 12.60 4.98
C ARG A 839 -5.96 12.68 5.17
N TRP A 840 -6.45 12.74 6.40
CA TRP A 840 -7.89 12.87 6.72
C TRP A 840 -8.33 14.34 6.84
N THR A 841 -9.56 14.66 6.44
CA THR A 841 -10.14 16.00 6.68
C THR A 841 -10.64 16.15 8.13
N ARG A 842 -10.83 17.39 8.61
CA ARG A 842 -11.41 17.66 9.94
C ARG A 842 -12.81 17.07 10.10
N ASN A 843 -13.54 16.90 9.00
CA ASN A 843 -14.88 16.33 9.02
C ASN A 843 -14.82 14.80 9.09
N ASP A 844 -13.90 14.17 8.35
CA ASP A 844 -13.68 12.72 8.41
C ASP A 844 -13.12 12.31 9.77
N GLU A 845 -12.12 13.04 10.29
CA GLU A 845 -11.55 12.77 11.61
C GLU A 845 -12.61 12.87 12.72
N ARG A 846 -13.43 13.93 12.73
CA ARG A 846 -14.57 14.06 13.66
C ARG A 846 -15.61 12.94 13.51
N LYS A 847 -15.81 12.44 12.30
CA LYS A 847 -16.83 11.42 11.97
C LYS A 847 -16.37 10.00 12.28
N TYR A 848 -15.10 9.67 12.09
CA TYR A 848 -14.58 8.30 12.14
C TYR A 848 -13.74 8.00 13.39
N ARG A 849 -13.06 8.98 14.03
CA ARG A 849 -12.20 8.75 15.21
C ARG A 849 -12.91 7.96 16.33
N SER A 850 -14.18 8.27 16.61
CA SER A 850 -15.03 7.57 17.60
C SER A 850 -15.14 6.06 17.36
N ALA A 851 -15.21 5.63 16.09
CA ALA A 851 -15.35 4.23 15.71
C ALA A 851 -13.98 3.56 15.62
N VAL A 852 -13.01 4.22 14.96
CA VAL A 852 -11.64 3.71 14.77
C VAL A 852 -10.98 3.38 16.11
N THR A 853 -10.97 4.30 17.09
CA THR A 853 -10.37 4.05 18.40
C THR A 853 -11.08 2.94 19.19
N LYS A 854 -12.40 2.73 18.99
CA LYS A 854 -13.13 1.62 19.63
C LYS A 854 -12.79 0.27 19.00
N LEU A 855 -12.67 0.24 17.68
CA LEU A 855 -12.24 -0.96 16.95
C LEU A 855 -10.79 -1.29 17.29
N GLU A 856 -9.85 -0.33 17.27
CA GLU A 856 -8.46 -0.56 17.68
C GLU A 856 -8.33 -1.16 19.09
N VAL A 857 -9.16 -0.71 20.05
CA VAL A 857 -9.24 -1.31 21.40
C VAL A 857 -9.92 -2.69 21.41
N SER A 858 -10.87 -2.97 20.51
CA SER A 858 -11.46 -4.31 20.32
C SER A 858 -10.43 -5.28 19.75
N ASN A 859 -9.79 -4.92 18.65
CA ASN A 859 -8.80 -5.71 17.94
C ASN A 859 -7.61 -6.03 18.86
N GLY A 860 -7.12 -5.06 19.65
CA GLY A 860 -6.09 -5.28 20.66
C GLY A 860 -6.49 -6.29 21.74
N ARG A 861 -7.76 -6.29 22.19
CA ARG A 861 -8.27 -7.31 23.13
C ARG A 861 -8.37 -8.69 22.50
N ARG A 862 -8.81 -8.78 21.23
CA ARG A 862 -8.93 -10.06 20.52
C ARG A 862 -7.56 -10.69 20.22
N VAL A 863 -6.53 -9.89 19.94
CA VAL A 863 -5.15 -10.40 19.85
C VAL A 863 -4.65 -10.91 21.21
N GLN A 864 -4.92 -10.20 22.32
CA GLN A 864 -4.61 -10.72 23.67
C GLN A 864 -5.39 -11.99 24.03
N GLU A 865 -6.60 -12.18 23.49
CA GLU A 865 -7.41 -13.40 23.67
C GLU A 865 -6.80 -14.58 22.89
N LEU A 866 -6.33 -14.34 21.67
CA LEU A 866 -5.57 -15.30 20.85
C LEU A 866 -4.24 -15.70 21.51
N GLU A 867 -3.48 -14.75 22.04
CA GLU A 867 -2.25 -15.02 22.80
C GLU A 867 -2.51 -15.91 24.03
N ARG A 868 -3.60 -15.66 24.76
CA ARG A 868 -4.04 -16.52 25.88
C ARG A 868 -4.48 -17.90 25.40
N CYS A 869 -5.15 -18.00 24.25
CA CYS A 869 -5.53 -19.28 23.67
C CYS A 869 -4.27 -20.13 23.35
N ARG A 870 -3.28 -19.55 22.66
CA ARG A 870 -1.97 -20.17 22.42
C ARG A 870 -1.26 -20.57 23.71
N ALA A 871 -1.28 -19.73 24.74
CA ALA A 871 -0.68 -20.05 26.04
C ALA A 871 -1.41 -21.21 26.76
N ARG A 872 -2.74 -21.31 26.64
CA ARG A 872 -3.54 -22.44 27.17
C ARG A 872 -3.24 -23.74 26.39
N ILE A 873 -3.07 -23.67 25.07
CA ILE A 873 -2.66 -24.80 24.22
C ILE A 873 -1.29 -25.31 24.65
N ARG A 874 -0.28 -24.42 24.74
CA ARG A 874 1.07 -24.75 25.22
C ARG A 874 1.07 -25.41 26.59
N SER A 875 0.38 -24.80 27.56
CA SER A 875 0.30 -25.28 28.94
C SER A 875 -0.35 -26.66 29.02
N PHE A 876 -1.42 -26.89 28.26
CA PHE A 876 -2.07 -28.21 28.20
C PHE A 876 -1.18 -29.27 27.53
N GLY A 877 -0.50 -28.93 26.43
CA GLY A 877 0.48 -29.81 25.79
C GLY A 877 1.62 -30.20 26.73
N GLN A 878 2.28 -29.23 27.35
CA GLN A 878 3.35 -29.46 28.33
C GLN A 878 2.87 -30.33 29.52
N SER A 879 1.65 -30.08 30.03
CA SER A 879 1.06 -30.91 31.09
C SER A 879 0.74 -32.35 30.64
N LEU A 880 0.58 -32.60 29.34
CA LEU A 880 0.38 -33.94 28.78
C LEU A 880 1.74 -34.67 28.68
N THR A 881 2.77 -34.01 28.16
CA THR A 881 4.15 -34.53 28.10
C THR A 881 4.66 -34.90 29.50
N ASP A 882 4.58 -33.96 30.45
CA ASP A 882 4.97 -34.16 31.86
C ASP A 882 4.24 -35.36 32.49
N ARG A 883 2.97 -35.60 32.11
CA ARG A 883 2.18 -36.72 32.63
C ARG A 883 2.60 -38.05 31.99
N LEU A 884 2.88 -38.09 30.69
CA LEU A 884 3.33 -39.27 29.97
C LEU A 884 4.70 -39.76 30.49
N ASP A 885 5.65 -38.85 30.73
CA ASP A 885 6.97 -39.21 31.27
C ASP A 885 6.91 -39.61 32.75
N ARG A 886 6.12 -38.92 33.60
CA ARG A 886 5.95 -39.34 35.01
C ARG A 886 5.33 -40.74 35.14
N VAL A 887 4.41 -41.12 34.25
CA VAL A 887 3.83 -42.48 34.23
C VAL A 887 4.84 -43.49 33.68
N ARG A 888 5.61 -43.13 32.66
CA ARG A 888 6.72 -43.94 32.14
C ARG A 888 7.74 -44.24 33.24
N ASP A 889 8.11 -43.26 34.06
CA ASP A 889 9.07 -43.43 35.14
C ASP A 889 8.53 -44.24 36.32
N ASP A 890 7.25 -44.10 36.68
CA ASP A 890 6.61 -45.00 37.66
C ASP A 890 6.56 -46.45 37.14
N LEU A 891 6.28 -46.67 35.85
CA LEU A 891 6.33 -48.00 35.23
C LEU A 891 7.76 -48.56 35.12
N ASN A 892 8.76 -47.74 34.78
CA ASN A 892 10.18 -48.11 34.82
C ASN A 892 10.59 -48.52 36.24
N LEU A 893 10.14 -47.80 37.26
CA LEU A 893 10.44 -48.08 38.67
C LEU A 893 9.74 -49.34 39.17
N ARG A 894 8.46 -49.55 38.86
CA ARG A 894 7.74 -50.82 39.13
C ARG A 894 8.45 -51.99 38.45
N GLY A 895 8.77 -51.88 37.15
CA GLY A 895 9.50 -52.89 36.40
C GLY A 895 10.88 -53.19 37.00
N ALA A 896 11.57 -52.20 37.56
CA ALA A 896 12.82 -52.41 38.29
C ALA A 896 12.61 -53.09 39.66
N GLU A 897 11.52 -52.80 40.39
CA GLU A 897 11.14 -53.58 41.59
C GLU A 897 10.82 -55.04 41.21
N ASP A 898 10.05 -55.28 40.14
CA ASP A 898 9.67 -56.63 39.67
C ASP A 898 10.86 -57.44 39.14
N ILE A 899 11.78 -56.82 38.37
CA ILE A 899 13.03 -57.47 37.94
C ILE A 899 13.90 -57.84 39.14
N ARG A 900 13.97 -56.99 40.18
CA ARG A 900 14.66 -57.34 41.44
C ARG A 900 13.97 -58.52 42.14
N LEU A 901 12.64 -58.52 42.18
CA LEU A 901 11.84 -59.57 42.84
C LEU A 901 11.97 -60.92 42.12
N PHE A 902 11.90 -60.91 40.79
CA PHE A 902 12.23 -62.06 39.94
C PHE A 902 13.67 -62.53 40.18
N THR A 903 14.66 -61.62 40.20
CA THR A 903 16.07 -61.98 40.45
C THR A 903 16.26 -62.66 41.80
N TYR A 904 15.59 -62.19 42.86
CA TYR A 904 15.60 -62.88 44.16
C TYR A 904 14.97 -64.29 44.06
N ILE A 905 13.82 -64.42 43.39
CA ILE A 905 13.16 -65.72 43.18
C ILE A 905 14.08 -66.68 42.40
N THR A 906 14.65 -66.27 41.27
CA THR A 906 15.58 -67.10 40.48
C THR A 906 16.82 -67.49 41.28
N ALA A 907 17.38 -66.58 42.08
CA ALA A 907 18.55 -66.86 42.91
C ALA A 907 18.33 -67.96 43.97
N PHE A 908 17.10 -68.17 44.43
CA PHE A 908 16.74 -69.28 45.33
C PHE A 908 16.24 -70.52 44.60
N PHE A 909 15.37 -70.37 43.59
CA PHE A 909 14.73 -71.50 42.91
C PHE A 909 15.63 -72.19 41.87
N LEU A 910 16.58 -71.48 41.25
CA LEU A 910 17.48 -72.09 40.25
C LEU A 910 18.49 -73.07 40.91
N PRO A 911 19.15 -72.74 42.04
CA PRO A 911 19.93 -73.72 42.80
C PRO A 911 19.08 -74.87 43.36
N LEU A 912 17.84 -74.60 43.79
CA LEU A 912 16.93 -75.62 44.31
C LEU A 912 16.51 -76.62 43.21
N GLY A 913 16.18 -76.13 42.02
CA GLY A 913 15.92 -76.96 40.84
C GLY A 913 17.15 -77.77 40.42
N PHE A 914 18.35 -77.20 40.50
CA PHE A 914 19.61 -77.92 40.26
C PHE A 914 19.84 -79.04 41.28
N ALA A 915 19.58 -78.79 42.56
CA ALA A 915 19.67 -79.80 43.61
C ALA A 915 18.66 -80.94 43.40
N ILE A 916 17.41 -80.62 43.06
CA ILE A 916 16.37 -81.61 42.70
C ILE A 916 16.81 -82.43 41.48
N SER A 917 17.39 -81.79 40.46
CA SER A 917 17.93 -82.49 39.28
C SER A 917 19.07 -83.45 39.64
N ILE A 918 19.96 -83.09 40.57
CA ILE A 918 21.04 -83.96 41.04
C ILE A 918 20.48 -85.19 41.78
N PHE A 919 19.49 -85.00 42.67
CA PHE A 919 18.79 -86.12 43.32
C PHE A 919 17.92 -86.94 42.34
N SER A 920 17.53 -86.36 41.21
CA SER A 920 16.80 -87.07 40.15
C SER A 920 17.69 -87.90 39.22
N MET A 921 19.01 -87.69 39.23
CA MET A 921 19.97 -88.40 38.37
C MET A 921 20.89 -89.36 39.15
N SER A 922 20.67 -89.52 40.45
CA SER A 922 21.40 -90.49 41.27
C SER A 922 20.76 -91.89 41.20
N ASP A 923 21.15 -92.69 40.20
CA ASP A 923 20.84 -94.12 40.12
C ASP A 923 21.54 -94.89 41.27
N GLY A 924 20.94 -94.87 42.45
CA GLY A 924 21.47 -95.50 43.65
C GLY A 924 20.55 -95.28 44.86
N MET A 925 19.66 -96.26 45.10
CA MET A 925 18.58 -96.21 46.12
C MET A 925 19.10 -95.89 47.54
N PRO A 926 18.86 -94.68 48.09
CA PRO A 926 19.35 -94.32 49.43
C PRO A 926 18.43 -94.86 50.54
N GLN A 927 19.01 -95.13 51.70
CA GLN A 927 18.26 -95.45 52.91
C GLN A 927 17.42 -94.24 53.36
N TRP A 928 16.37 -94.44 54.17
CA TRP A 928 15.38 -93.40 54.51
C TRP A 928 15.90 -92.22 55.36
N LEU A 929 17.15 -92.29 55.89
CA LEU A 929 17.69 -91.28 56.80
C LEU A 929 18.02 -89.91 56.14
N PRO A 930 18.77 -89.85 55.02
CA PRO A 930 19.10 -88.57 54.38
C PRO A 930 17.88 -87.88 53.78
N ILE A 931 16.80 -88.62 53.46
CA ILE A 931 15.55 -88.04 52.94
C ILE A 931 14.90 -87.15 54.02
N VAL A 932 14.83 -87.60 55.27
CA VAL A 932 14.31 -86.79 56.38
C VAL A 932 15.21 -85.57 56.66
N GLY A 933 16.54 -85.74 56.57
CA GLY A 933 17.49 -84.63 56.65
C GLY A 933 17.31 -83.59 55.54
N ALA A 934 17.16 -84.04 54.29
CA ALA A 934 16.91 -83.20 53.13
C ALA A 934 15.55 -82.49 53.23
N LEU A 935 14.50 -83.16 53.71
CA LEU A 935 13.18 -82.56 53.93
C LEU A 935 13.23 -81.48 55.02
N ALA A 936 13.99 -81.72 56.11
CA ALA A 936 14.20 -80.74 57.18
C ALA A 936 15.00 -79.53 56.69
N VAL A 937 16.08 -79.73 55.93
CA VAL A 937 16.84 -78.64 55.30
C VAL A 937 15.96 -77.88 54.31
N ALA A 938 15.19 -78.56 53.45
CA ALA A 938 14.26 -77.94 52.53
C ALA A 938 13.21 -77.08 53.27
N ALA A 939 12.58 -77.62 54.32
CA ALA A 939 11.63 -76.87 55.15
C ALA A 939 12.25 -75.66 55.85
N VAL A 940 13.49 -75.77 56.34
CA VAL A 940 14.23 -74.64 56.94
C VAL A 940 14.58 -73.60 55.88
N THR A 941 15.03 -74.00 54.68
CA THR A 941 15.28 -73.04 53.58
C THR A 941 13.98 -72.38 53.09
N LEU A 942 12.87 -73.11 53.03
CA LEU A 942 11.56 -72.56 52.71
C LEU A 942 11.11 -71.54 53.77
N LEU A 943 11.29 -71.84 55.06
CA LEU A 943 11.00 -70.91 56.15
C LEU A 943 11.87 -69.64 56.06
N ILE A 944 13.17 -69.80 55.77
CA ILE A 944 14.09 -68.67 55.57
C ILE A 944 13.68 -67.82 54.35
N VAL A 945 13.29 -68.45 53.23
CA VAL A 945 12.80 -67.76 52.03
C VAL A 945 11.49 -67.02 52.31
N ILE A 946 10.55 -67.63 53.05
CA ILE A 946 9.31 -66.98 53.49
C ILE A 946 9.60 -65.78 54.40
N VAL A 947 10.50 -65.92 55.38
CA VAL A 947 10.91 -64.83 56.28
C VAL A 947 11.64 -63.71 55.52
N ALA A 948 12.44 -64.05 54.52
CA ALA A 948 13.15 -63.09 53.66
C ALA A 948 12.18 -62.33 52.73
N LEU A 949 11.20 -63.02 52.12
CA LEU A 949 10.14 -62.40 51.32
C LEU A 949 9.29 -61.44 52.16
N ILE A 950 8.80 -61.89 53.32
CA ILE A 950 8.00 -61.06 54.25
C ILE A 950 8.78 -59.83 54.75
N ASN A 951 10.10 -59.93 54.89
CA ASN A 951 10.95 -58.83 55.35
C ASN A 951 11.74 -58.11 54.24
N ALA A 952 11.48 -58.32 52.95
CA ALA A 952 12.35 -57.85 51.87
C ALA A 952 12.72 -56.35 51.97
N ARG A 953 11.75 -55.47 52.26
CA ARG A 953 11.99 -54.02 52.46
C ARG A 953 12.76 -53.68 53.75
N LYS A 954 12.70 -54.51 54.80
CA LYS A 954 13.51 -54.37 56.02
C LYS A 954 14.91 -54.97 55.87
N LEU A 955 15.05 -56.03 55.07
CA LEU A 955 16.31 -56.71 54.81
C LEU A 955 17.29 -55.77 54.10
N GLU A 956 16.83 -54.89 53.20
CA GLU A 956 17.70 -53.91 52.53
C GLU A 956 18.29 -52.88 53.50
N LEU A 957 17.51 -52.37 54.48
CA LEU A 957 18.05 -51.53 55.55
C LEU A 957 19.01 -52.32 56.45
N GLY A 958 18.68 -53.56 56.80
CA GLY A 958 19.55 -54.44 57.57
C GLY A 958 20.88 -54.70 56.87
N PHE A 959 20.87 -54.95 55.56
CA PHE A 959 22.07 -55.23 54.78
C PHE A 959 22.91 -53.97 54.53
N LYS A 960 22.28 -52.80 54.32
CA LYS A 960 22.99 -51.50 54.28
C LYS A 960 23.63 -51.15 55.63
N ALA A 961 22.95 -51.44 56.75
CA ALA A 961 23.53 -51.30 58.08
C ALA A 961 24.67 -52.30 58.33
N MET A 962 24.52 -53.56 57.89
CA MET A 962 25.53 -54.61 58.03
C MET A 962 26.78 -54.35 57.18
N LEU A 963 26.63 -53.83 55.95
CA LEU A 963 27.76 -53.36 55.13
C LEU A 963 28.48 -52.18 55.78
N ASN A 964 27.76 -51.22 56.36
CA ASN A 964 28.36 -50.12 57.12
C ASN A 964 29.02 -50.58 58.44
N LEU A 965 28.60 -51.70 59.00
CA LEU A 965 29.25 -52.37 60.14
C LEU A 965 30.52 -53.12 59.71
N LEU A 966 30.50 -53.92 58.64
CA LEU A 966 31.70 -54.57 58.11
C LEU A 966 32.74 -53.53 57.63
N LYS A 967 32.29 -52.43 57.02
CA LYS A 967 33.16 -51.31 56.63
C LYS A 967 33.70 -50.51 57.84
N ARG A 968 33.16 -50.75 59.05
CA ARG A 968 33.71 -50.26 60.33
C ARG A 968 34.57 -51.29 61.07
N SER A 969 34.37 -52.60 60.85
CA SER A 969 35.16 -53.65 61.52
C SER A 969 36.57 -53.85 60.94
N GLY A 970 36.92 -53.13 59.86
CA GLY A 970 38.24 -53.21 59.23
C GLY A 970 39.37 -52.41 59.91
N SER A 971 39.07 -51.58 60.93
CA SER A 971 40.09 -50.69 61.52
C SER A 971 39.81 -50.27 62.97
N ALA A 972 40.13 -51.13 63.93
CA ALA A 972 40.72 -50.77 65.25
C ALA A 972 40.89 -52.03 66.12
N ALA A 973 42.12 -52.54 66.20
CA ALA A 973 42.62 -53.14 67.44
C ALA A 973 43.30 -52.02 68.25
N GLU A 974 43.36 -52.18 69.58
CA GLU A 974 44.03 -51.28 70.54
C GLU A 974 43.39 -49.87 70.70
N SER A 975 43.21 -49.30 71.89
CA SER A 975 43.33 -49.87 73.25
C SER A 975 42.45 -49.15 74.30
N THR A 976 42.18 -49.89 75.38
CA THR A 976 41.75 -49.53 76.75
C THR A 976 42.31 -48.19 77.31
N VAL A 977 41.78 -47.42 78.29
CA VAL A 977 40.74 -47.56 79.38
C VAL A 977 40.74 -46.23 80.22
N PRO A 978 39.79 -45.89 81.14
CA PRO A 978 38.36 -46.18 81.30
C PRO A 978 37.50 -44.88 81.49
N ALA A 979 36.30 -44.98 82.09
CA ALA A 979 35.30 -43.89 82.22
C ALA A 979 35.02 -43.39 83.66
N GLN A 980 34.51 -42.16 83.77
CA GLN A 980 33.51 -41.64 84.74
C GLN A 980 33.06 -40.22 84.28
N GLY A 981 31.80 -39.78 84.40
CA GLY A 981 30.54 -40.46 84.73
C GLY A 981 29.33 -39.48 84.78
N ARG A 982 28.10 -40.00 84.59
CA ARG A 982 26.76 -39.37 84.79
C ARG A 982 26.36 -38.10 83.99
N ASN A 983 25.42 -38.31 83.07
CA ASN A 983 24.36 -37.38 82.63
C ASN A 983 23.37 -37.04 83.80
N PRO A 984 22.40 -36.09 83.65
CA PRO A 984 21.99 -35.37 82.43
C PRO A 984 21.91 -33.84 82.53
N GLY A 985 21.97 -33.17 81.37
CA GLY A 985 21.60 -31.76 81.22
C GLY A 985 21.19 -31.45 79.77
N GLY A 986 20.00 -30.88 79.58
CA GLY A 986 19.56 -30.35 78.29
C GLY A 986 19.79 -28.84 78.25
N LEU A 987 20.60 -28.35 77.33
CA LEU A 987 20.92 -26.92 77.17
C LEU A 987 21.30 -26.59 75.71
N SER A 988 21.08 -25.32 75.36
CA SER A 988 21.88 -24.44 74.48
C SER A 988 22.70 -25.07 73.33
N ILE A 989 22.53 -24.71 72.04
CA ILE A 989 22.60 -23.36 71.42
C ILE A 989 23.97 -22.68 71.63
N VAL A 990 24.46 -21.98 70.60
CA VAL A 990 25.58 -20.98 70.50
C VAL A 990 26.76 -21.44 69.59
N PRO A 991 27.27 -20.58 68.67
CA PRO A 991 28.41 -20.84 67.75
C PRO A 991 29.71 -20.17 68.31
N PRO A 992 30.66 -19.51 67.58
CA PRO A 992 31.13 -19.58 66.17
C PRO A 992 32.68 -19.61 65.96
N ALA A 993 33.09 -19.91 64.71
CA ALA A 993 34.30 -19.39 64.00
C ALA A 993 35.76 -19.78 64.40
N GLN A 994 36.71 -19.45 63.48
CA GLN A 994 38.19 -19.38 63.59
C GLN A 994 39.02 -20.71 63.52
N VAL A 995 40.27 -20.81 63.01
CA VAL A 995 41.18 -19.87 62.28
C VAL A 995 42.37 -20.58 61.56
N ARG A 996 42.96 -19.93 60.52
CA ARG A 996 44.28 -20.20 59.86
C ARG A 996 44.45 -21.56 59.13
N ARG A 997 45.30 -21.72 58.11
CA ARG A 997 46.33 -20.91 57.38
C ARG A 997 46.00 -20.96 55.85
N VAL A 998 46.66 -20.37 54.84
CA VAL A 998 47.55 -19.21 54.45
C VAL A 998 47.73 -19.44 52.91
N SER A 999 47.81 -18.52 51.95
CA SER A 999 48.33 -17.14 51.75
C SER A 999 47.57 -16.50 50.55
N SER A 1000 47.75 -15.26 50.06
CA SER A 1000 48.34 -13.96 50.51
C SER A 1000 48.04 -12.90 49.41
N SER A 1001 48.30 -11.60 49.66
CA SER A 1001 48.46 -10.46 48.70
C SER A 1001 47.33 -10.21 47.67
N THR A 1002 46.75 -9.01 47.52
CA THR A 1002 46.97 -7.65 48.11
C THR A 1002 45.65 -6.86 47.92
N VAL A 1003 45.13 -6.11 48.90
CA VAL A 1003 45.34 -4.65 49.14
C VAL A 1003 44.93 -3.79 47.92
N GLU A 1004 44.06 -2.78 47.96
CA GLU A 1004 43.48 -1.90 49.03
C GLU A 1004 41.97 -1.64 48.71
N GLU A 1005 41.00 -1.48 49.63
CA GLU A 1005 40.59 -0.27 50.40
C GLU A 1005 40.49 1.07 49.61
N LYS A 1006 39.57 2.02 49.86
CA LYS A 1006 38.62 2.23 50.99
C LYS A 1006 37.35 3.00 50.57
N THR A 1007 36.34 3.07 51.44
CA THR A 1007 35.07 3.84 51.30
C THR A 1007 35.16 5.28 51.86
N GLU A 1008 34.31 6.23 51.41
CA GLU A 1008 33.30 6.92 52.27
C GLU A 1008 32.43 8.02 51.57
N GLN A 1009 31.18 8.14 52.07
CA GLN A 1009 30.33 9.32 52.36
C GLN A 1009 30.00 10.48 51.35
N ASP A 1010 28.68 10.63 51.11
CA ASP A 1010 27.81 11.84 51.26
C ASP A 1010 27.46 12.85 50.10
N ALA A 1011 26.26 13.43 50.29
CA ALA A 1011 25.72 14.74 49.87
C ALA A 1011 25.53 15.16 48.38
N GLY A 1012 24.27 15.05 47.91
CA GLY A 1012 23.50 16.22 47.40
C GLY A 1012 23.55 16.64 45.92
N GLY A 1013 22.59 17.51 45.53
CA GLY A 1013 22.69 18.37 44.33
C GLY A 1013 21.79 18.03 43.12
N LYS A 1014 21.16 19.06 42.53
CA LYS A 1014 20.29 18.97 41.33
C LYS A 1014 21.06 19.25 40.03
N ARG A 1015 20.51 18.73 38.90
CA ARG A 1015 20.55 19.19 37.48
C ARG A 1015 21.62 18.64 36.49
N ARG A 1016 21.05 17.95 35.49
CA ARG A 1016 21.27 18.02 34.02
C ARG A 1016 22.59 17.52 33.38
N LEU A 1017 22.37 16.89 32.21
CA LEU A 1017 23.25 16.78 31.03
C LEU A 1017 24.57 16.03 31.20
N LEU A 1018 24.67 14.85 30.57
CA LEU A 1018 25.20 14.76 29.21
C LEU A 1018 24.87 13.42 28.54
N SER A 1019 24.73 13.43 27.22
CA SER A 1019 24.65 12.24 26.37
C SER A 1019 26.01 12.01 25.72
N PHE A 1020 26.52 10.77 25.74
CA PHE A 1020 27.66 10.39 24.90
C PHE A 1020 27.39 9.07 24.16
N LEU A 1021 27.99 9.00 22.97
CA LEU A 1021 27.77 7.96 21.96
C LEU A 1021 28.64 6.73 22.25
N THR A 1022 28.13 5.54 21.99
CA THR A 1022 28.96 4.37 21.66
C THR A 1022 28.56 3.83 20.29
N GLN A 1023 29.50 3.92 19.35
CA GLN A 1023 29.34 3.58 17.95
C GLN A 1023 29.67 2.09 17.72
N ARG A 1024 28.75 1.33 17.11
CA ARG A 1024 29.09 0.06 16.45
C ARG A 1024 28.48 0.00 15.05
N GLN A 1025 29.17 -0.72 14.17
CA GLN A 1025 29.08 -0.55 12.72
C GLN A 1025 27.96 -1.41 12.10
N GLY A 1026 27.22 -0.83 11.16
CA GLY A 1026 26.19 -1.55 10.40
C GLY A 1026 26.77 -2.36 9.24
N ILE A 1027 26.30 -3.60 9.08
CA ILE A 1027 26.64 -4.47 7.95
C ILE A 1027 25.66 -4.21 6.80
N ARG A 1028 26.17 -3.79 5.63
CA ARG A 1028 25.36 -3.55 4.43
C ARG A 1028 25.17 -4.83 3.60
N ARG A 1029 23.93 -5.24 3.37
CA ARG A 1029 23.45 -6.07 2.25
C ARG A 1029 21.99 -5.67 1.95
N ALA A 1030 21.49 -5.67 0.72
CA ALA A 1030 22.10 -5.34 -0.58
C ALA A 1030 20.95 -4.82 -1.47
N ARG A 1031 21.15 -3.76 -2.28
CA ARG A 1031 20.12 -3.29 -3.22
C ARG A 1031 20.26 -4.04 -4.56
N PRO A 1032 19.17 -4.48 -5.20
CA PRO A 1032 19.22 -4.91 -6.59
C PRO A 1032 19.61 -3.72 -7.50
N LEU A 1033 20.43 -3.99 -8.51
CA LEU A 1033 21.01 -2.98 -9.38
C LEU A 1033 20.03 -2.60 -10.51
N ARG A 1034 19.71 -1.32 -10.64
CA ARG A 1034 19.30 -0.75 -11.93
C ARG A 1034 20.54 -0.64 -12.81
N SER A 1035 20.45 -1.05 -14.07
CA SER A 1035 21.52 -0.99 -15.06
C SER A 1035 21.48 0.31 -15.87
N PRO A 1036 22.55 1.13 -15.83
CA PRO A 1036 22.84 2.11 -16.86
C PRO A 1036 23.98 1.61 -17.75
N GLN A 1037 23.77 1.54 -19.06
CA GLN A 1037 24.86 1.33 -20.02
C GLN A 1037 24.73 2.27 -21.22
N HIS A 1038 25.63 3.26 -21.24
CA HIS A 1038 26.17 3.89 -22.44
C HIS A 1038 27.54 4.44 -22.06
N LEU A 1039 28.60 3.99 -22.74
CA LEU A 1039 29.90 4.65 -22.79
C LEU A 1039 30.72 4.03 -23.93
N VAL A 1040 31.40 4.90 -24.69
CA VAL A 1040 31.93 4.69 -26.06
C VAL A 1040 30.84 4.73 -27.13
#